data_AF-A0A1E4JYG7-F1
#
_entry.id   AF-A0A1E4JYG7-F1
#
_cell.length_a   1.000
_cell.length_b   1.000
_cell.length_c   1.000
_cell.angle_alpha   90.00
_cell.angle_beta   90.00
_cell.angle_gamma   90.00
#
_symmetry.space_group_name_H-M   'P 1'
#
loop_
_entity.id
_entity.type
_entity.pdbx_description
1 polymer ?
#
loop_
_entity_poly.entity_id
_entity_poly.type
_entity_poly.pdbx_seq_one_letter_code
_entity_poly.pdbx_strand_id
1 'polypeptide(L)'
;MRRPFPLPPAAPPRAHCRRGRTRLASACLAAALAAVLAPRDSLADSRRAVSAAAATPASVRAAIGDPHRLLWRAGSYDPASERLDLRAQTGVDALSTRYAVIQFEPAALREGRRQLEQAGLTIVGYVPNNAYLVRLGAVPLDAIAADPGVRAVDYLAAGLKIDPRLWPEQRGRLAAHGDAAGSDVDIVLLRGHAGESAPAIADAVRKVLPDARVLAVSQRRDAEPGVRVAVARGRLDALLAQASRLDAVAAVEPWMPTLLDNAGSVSTIQANAPGSCAGIGTICGPAPIWAQGLLGSGQIVAVYDSGTTPWSAAFTTLDRGSGPSTAITYADNPPPLPPATGARYPDRKIVAYWLQPGDATEYDYYSRHGTHVSGTVLGDLAGTFNGNTYLASTPEAPNHESADGMAPNAQLLMQDAGGLDLNAIFVADLAASLEQAHAGGAHIHNDSWSSATRGNYVDLDAAADQVTWAAEDLLVVVAAGNNGPNTLTTGSPGNAKNVLTVGALGHAGSVEVPWWSSRGPAADGRLKPDIAAPGTDIWSASATLYSSVPRYSAPAQLSGTSMAAPTISGAAALLRQYFSDGFYPRGRRTADDAYSPSGAVMKAVLLNGTNPVAAPAWPNADSGWGRAWLDGNLWFAQTASGGDDTRRLRILERPNAAGLATGETHEYGIANLGGRAELRATLTWFDPPATPGVAAALVNDLDLELVAPDGRVYRGNALAAGVSVPDGAADDLNTVEQIRLPLPLPGAYRLRIRASAVPGNGEDGSDRQGYALVVSGDFALPDPPPAPAPVGPAVIGNGSDGIAVDFTPLAGAQSFQLYRADGSCADAGRGDFRLVAHGAQAPLRDATTQGGRRYAYRLRAVRDDVEGPASACVEVVSADACTLRPAVVRDSLTAQARHASCSVDLAWRPAAATCSAAAPALRYRIERSNDPLMADAHVLAQDLSATVYVDTDVVDGKAYYYRFSATDSLGNVSPYSTVTGATTSGAAGPDPSVFRDDADRTSYLLSGNGWGISSLAAADGRYSYHTGGQAAQYGDLQCATIETPLLKLPARARLTFSARYNLEYAWDGVVTEVSTDGGASWNDLPPVGGYPTTLQTGQLPPINACGFADGKGVYSGVSTTIANAAPGNDTAVAVFKPFAADLAAYAGADVKIRWRLSSDPGYSYSGFFLDSVRIGDPDQVFRSDFERSAHVCR
;
A
#
# COMPACT_ATOMS: atom_id res chain seq x y z
N MET A 1 -24.14 -44.12 -61.28
CA MET A 1 -24.21 -45.52 -60.77
C MET A 1 -22.95 -45.84 -59.98
N ARG A 2 -23.07 -46.67 -58.94
CA ARG A 2 -22.04 -47.49 -58.22
C ARG A 2 -20.60 -46.94 -57.98
N ARG A 3 -20.30 -46.81 -56.67
CA ARG A 3 -19.00 -46.88 -55.94
C ARG A 3 -18.15 -48.14 -56.33
N PRO A 4 -16.81 -48.22 -56.08
CA PRO A 4 -16.22 -48.35 -54.73
C PRO A 4 -14.85 -47.67 -54.40
N PHE A 5 -14.55 -47.73 -53.09
CA PHE A 5 -13.36 -47.32 -52.29
C PHE A 5 -12.34 -48.51 -52.15
N PRO A 6 -11.21 -48.48 -51.38
CA PRO A 6 -10.21 -47.42 -51.06
C PRO A 6 -8.71 -47.90 -50.85
N LEU A 7 -7.84 -46.99 -50.34
CA LEU A 7 -6.53 -47.17 -49.64
C LEU A 7 -5.25 -47.42 -50.50
N PRO A 8 -4.04 -47.14 -49.99
CA PRO A 8 -3.55 -45.92 -49.30
C PRO A 8 -2.17 -45.42 -49.84
N PRO A 9 -1.60 -44.30 -49.37
CA PRO A 9 -0.20 -43.93 -49.65
C PRO A 9 0.72 -43.89 -48.41
N ALA A 10 1.99 -44.31 -48.58
CA ALA A 10 3.06 -44.14 -47.61
C ALA A 10 4.42 -43.89 -48.30
N ALA A 11 5.22 -42.98 -47.73
CA ALA A 11 6.63 -42.65 -48.03
C ALA A 11 6.97 -42.15 -49.47
N PRO A 12 7.96 -41.23 -49.58
CA PRO A 12 9.28 -41.68 -50.04
C PRO A 12 10.48 -40.95 -49.39
N PRO A 13 11.72 -41.48 -49.53
CA PRO A 13 12.96 -40.84 -49.08
C PRO A 13 13.81 -40.22 -50.22
N ARG A 14 14.67 -39.26 -49.83
CA ARG A 14 16.00 -38.85 -50.41
C ARG A 14 16.18 -38.77 -51.95
N ALA A 15 16.57 -37.58 -52.43
CA ALA A 15 17.76 -37.38 -53.29
C ALA A 15 18.25 -35.91 -53.33
N HIS A 16 19.52 -35.72 -53.67
CA HIS A 16 20.24 -34.44 -53.69
C HIS A 16 19.81 -33.45 -54.79
N CYS A 17 20.05 -32.15 -54.55
CA CYS A 17 20.45 -31.20 -55.58
C CYS A 17 21.42 -30.13 -55.05
N ARG A 18 22.38 -29.72 -55.88
CA ARG A 18 23.39 -28.68 -55.56
C ARG A 18 23.43 -27.64 -56.70
N ARG A 19 23.36 -26.36 -56.32
CA ARG A 19 23.66 -25.14 -57.13
C ARG A 19 22.75 -24.81 -58.33
N GLY A 20 22.06 -23.67 -58.23
CA GLY A 20 21.46 -22.90 -59.32
C GLY A 20 20.84 -21.60 -58.76
N ARG A 21 21.32 -20.43 -59.17
CA ARG A 21 21.06 -19.15 -58.47
C ARG A 21 19.80 -18.41 -58.96
N THR A 22 19.28 -17.56 -58.05
CA THR A 22 18.51 -16.31 -58.26
C THR A 22 17.09 -16.34 -58.86
N ARG A 23 16.13 -15.81 -58.07
CA ARG A 23 14.84 -15.13 -58.39
C ARG A 23 13.55 -15.60 -57.66
N LEU A 24 13.65 -16.21 -56.47
CA LEU A 24 12.45 -16.57 -55.66
C LEU A 24 12.43 -16.06 -54.20
N ALA A 25 13.47 -15.36 -53.73
CA ALA A 25 13.56 -14.97 -52.31
C ALA A 25 12.58 -13.85 -51.88
N SER A 26 12.21 -12.93 -52.79
CA SER A 26 11.40 -11.75 -52.42
C SER A 26 9.92 -12.02 -52.20
N ALA A 27 9.36 -13.12 -52.72
CA ALA A 27 7.95 -13.46 -52.54
C ALA A 27 7.67 -14.18 -51.22
N CYS A 28 8.51 -15.16 -50.84
CA CYS A 28 8.36 -15.87 -49.58
C CYS A 28 8.66 -15.01 -48.35
N LEU A 29 9.58 -14.04 -48.46
CA LEU A 29 9.91 -13.15 -47.33
C LEU A 29 8.76 -12.19 -47.00
N ALA A 30 8.04 -11.69 -48.01
CA ALA A 30 6.86 -10.84 -47.81
C ALA A 30 5.69 -11.61 -47.16
N ALA A 31 5.46 -12.86 -47.56
CA ALA A 31 4.46 -13.72 -46.95
C ALA A 31 4.83 -14.13 -45.50
N ALA A 32 6.11 -14.35 -45.21
CA ALA A 32 6.58 -14.67 -43.87
C ALA A 32 6.52 -13.46 -42.91
N LEU A 33 6.86 -12.24 -43.39
CA LEU A 33 6.73 -11.03 -42.57
C LEU A 33 5.26 -10.68 -42.27
N ALA A 34 4.36 -10.88 -43.24
CA ALA A 34 2.93 -10.64 -43.04
C ALA A 34 2.30 -11.57 -41.98
N ALA A 35 2.82 -12.78 -41.80
CA ALA A 35 2.36 -13.73 -40.79
C ALA A 35 2.90 -13.45 -39.37
N VAL A 36 3.96 -12.65 -39.23
CA VAL A 36 4.59 -12.29 -37.94
C VAL A 36 4.17 -10.88 -37.47
N LEU A 37 3.63 -10.05 -38.38
CA LEU A 37 3.16 -8.68 -38.10
C LEU A 37 1.64 -8.48 -38.25
N ALA A 38 0.86 -9.57 -38.36
CA ALA A 38 -0.57 -9.47 -38.14
C ALA A 38 -0.83 -9.12 -36.66
N PRO A 39 -1.70 -8.14 -36.33
CA PRO A 39 -2.15 -7.98 -34.96
C PRO A 39 -2.82 -9.28 -34.50
N ARG A 40 -2.74 -9.62 -33.21
CA ARG A 40 -3.51 -10.73 -32.61
C ARG A 40 -5.01 -10.39 -32.46
N ASP A 41 -5.51 -9.52 -33.33
CA ASP A 41 -6.94 -9.21 -33.43
C ASP A 41 -7.61 -10.40 -34.14
N SER A 42 -8.36 -11.17 -33.35
CA SER A 42 -9.13 -12.36 -33.73
C SER A 42 -8.36 -13.67 -34.02
N LEU A 43 -8.04 -14.40 -32.95
CA LEU A 43 -8.75 -15.68 -32.81
C LEU A 43 -10.23 -15.32 -32.63
N ALA A 44 -11.12 -15.88 -33.45
CA ALA A 44 -12.53 -15.50 -33.42
C ALA A 44 -13.16 -15.89 -32.07
N ASP A 45 -13.18 -14.94 -31.15
CA ASP A 45 -13.77 -15.11 -29.82
C ASP A 45 -15.26 -15.34 -29.98
N SER A 46 -15.66 -16.61 -29.81
CA SER A 46 -17.02 -17.11 -30.01
C SER A 46 -17.95 -16.75 -28.86
N ARG A 47 -17.43 -16.15 -27.78
CA ARG A 47 -18.22 -15.71 -26.63
C ARG A 47 -19.12 -14.53 -26.99
N ARG A 48 -20.27 -14.49 -26.33
CA ARG A 48 -21.30 -13.47 -26.53
C ARG A 48 -20.80 -12.10 -26.07
N ALA A 49 -20.77 -11.12 -26.96
CA ALA A 49 -20.51 -9.74 -26.58
C ALA A 49 -21.67 -9.18 -25.73
N VAL A 50 -21.34 -8.57 -24.59
CA VAL A 50 -22.26 -7.91 -23.65
C VAL A 50 -21.82 -6.47 -23.47
N SER A 51 -22.71 -5.49 -23.68
CA SER A 51 -22.37 -4.07 -23.63
C SER A 51 -21.83 -3.63 -22.27
N ALA A 52 -20.71 -2.89 -22.26
CA ALA A 52 -20.20 -2.25 -21.05
C ALA A 52 -21.16 -1.16 -20.53
N ALA A 53 -21.32 -1.12 -19.21
CA ALA A 53 -22.14 -0.16 -18.47
C ALA A 53 -21.52 0.09 -17.09
N ALA A 54 -21.48 1.34 -16.64
CA ALA A 54 -20.86 1.69 -15.37
C ALA A 54 -21.53 0.94 -14.22
N ALA A 55 -20.73 0.31 -13.37
CA ALA A 55 -21.21 -0.39 -12.20
C ALA A 55 -21.94 0.58 -11.27
N THR A 56 -23.23 0.32 -11.07
CA THR A 56 -24.06 0.91 -10.02
C THR A 56 -24.13 -0.06 -8.83
N PRO A 57 -24.42 0.41 -7.60
CA PRO A 57 -24.63 -0.47 -6.46
C PRO A 57 -25.69 -1.57 -6.71
N ALA A 58 -26.72 -1.28 -7.51
CA ALA A 58 -27.73 -2.27 -7.90
C ALA A 58 -27.16 -3.36 -8.83
N SER A 59 -26.30 -3.00 -9.79
CA SER A 59 -25.66 -3.99 -10.69
C SER A 59 -24.53 -4.78 -10.02
N VAL A 60 -23.84 -4.21 -9.03
CA VAL A 60 -22.86 -4.93 -8.20
C VAL A 60 -23.59 -6.00 -7.38
N ARG A 61 -24.62 -5.61 -6.62
CA ARG A 61 -25.45 -6.52 -5.83
C ARG A 61 -26.13 -7.61 -6.66
N ALA A 62 -26.52 -7.33 -7.91
CA ALA A 62 -27.10 -8.32 -8.81
C ALA A 62 -26.09 -9.32 -9.38
N ALA A 63 -24.78 -9.05 -9.31
CA ALA A 63 -23.72 -9.88 -9.89
C ALA A 63 -22.84 -10.58 -8.85
N ILE A 64 -22.68 -10.02 -7.65
CA ILE A 64 -21.79 -10.55 -6.61
C ILE A 64 -22.24 -11.95 -6.14
N GLY A 65 -23.55 -12.18 -6.01
CA GLY A 65 -24.12 -13.49 -5.69
C GLY A 65 -24.08 -14.54 -6.82
N ASP A 66 -23.53 -14.23 -7.99
CA ASP A 66 -23.31 -15.19 -9.08
C ASP A 66 -21.81 -15.51 -9.23
N PRO A 67 -21.31 -16.61 -8.62
CA PRO A 67 -19.89 -16.92 -8.59
C PRO A 67 -19.28 -17.21 -9.97
N HIS A 68 -20.09 -17.27 -11.04
CA HIS A 68 -19.62 -17.46 -12.41
C HIS A 68 -19.28 -16.13 -13.11
N ARG A 69 -19.66 -14.96 -12.57
CA ARG A 69 -19.47 -13.67 -13.25
C ARG A 69 -18.32 -12.88 -12.64
N LEU A 70 -17.50 -12.25 -13.48
CA LEU A 70 -16.48 -11.27 -13.05
C LEU A 70 -17.12 -9.89 -12.88
N LEU A 71 -16.70 -9.14 -11.85
CA LEU A 71 -17.23 -7.81 -11.54
C LEU A 71 -16.18 -6.71 -11.76
N TRP A 72 -16.35 -5.94 -12.84
CA TRP A 72 -15.54 -4.76 -13.15
C TRP A 72 -16.36 -3.48 -13.03
N ARG A 73 -15.72 -2.34 -12.77
CA ARG A 73 -16.41 -1.03 -12.78
C ARG A 73 -17.07 -0.72 -14.13
N ALA A 74 -16.60 -1.35 -15.20
CA ALA A 74 -17.18 -1.28 -16.54
C ALA A 74 -18.37 -2.23 -16.81
N GLY A 75 -18.73 -3.11 -15.87
CA GLY A 75 -19.82 -4.08 -15.99
C GLY A 75 -19.43 -5.49 -15.54
N SER A 76 -20.40 -6.42 -15.60
CA SER A 76 -20.19 -7.82 -15.21
C SER A 76 -20.61 -8.81 -16.29
N TYR A 77 -19.83 -9.88 -16.45
CA TYR A 77 -19.96 -10.90 -17.50
C TYR A 77 -19.47 -12.27 -17.01
N ASP A 78 -19.99 -13.37 -17.56
CA ASP A 78 -19.43 -14.71 -17.36
C ASP A 78 -18.27 -14.94 -18.34
N PRO A 79 -16.99 -15.02 -17.91
CA PRO A 79 -15.86 -15.16 -18.82
C PRO A 79 -15.84 -16.49 -19.58
N ALA A 80 -16.57 -17.52 -19.13
CA ALA A 80 -16.64 -18.80 -19.86
C ALA A 80 -17.53 -18.73 -21.12
N SER A 81 -18.46 -17.77 -21.20
CA SER A 81 -19.49 -17.71 -22.26
C SER A 81 -19.76 -16.32 -22.85
N GLU A 82 -19.34 -15.27 -22.16
CA GLU A 82 -19.55 -13.85 -22.49
C GLU A 82 -18.21 -13.10 -22.55
N ARG A 83 -18.22 -11.92 -23.18
CA ARG A 83 -17.12 -10.95 -23.15
C ARG A 83 -17.66 -9.52 -23.13
N LEU A 84 -17.00 -8.63 -22.41
CA LEU A 84 -17.47 -7.25 -22.24
C LEU A 84 -17.09 -6.36 -23.46
N ASP A 85 -18.08 -5.80 -24.14
CA ASP A 85 -17.89 -4.85 -25.24
C ASP A 85 -17.69 -3.43 -24.70
N LEU A 86 -16.42 -3.06 -24.57
CA LEU A 86 -15.95 -1.77 -24.09
C LEU A 86 -15.79 -0.73 -25.21
N ARG A 87 -15.91 -1.15 -26.48
CA ARG A 87 -15.54 -0.33 -27.64
C ARG A 87 -16.47 0.87 -27.82
N ALA A 88 -17.76 0.68 -27.51
CA ALA A 88 -18.76 1.75 -27.55
C ALA A 88 -18.53 2.84 -26.49
N GLN A 89 -17.97 2.49 -25.32
CA GLN A 89 -17.79 3.39 -24.18
C GLN A 89 -16.39 4.04 -24.13
N THR A 90 -15.36 3.32 -24.56
CA THR A 90 -13.95 3.73 -24.40
C THR A 90 -13.22 3.98 -25.72
N GLY A 91 -13.73 3.47 -26.85
CA GLY A 91 -12.99 3.43 -28.11
C GLY A 91 -11.76 2.50 -28.11
N VAL A 92 -11.55 1.72 -27.05
CA VAL A 92 -10.40 0.80 -26.90
C VAL A 92 -10.87 -0.65 -27.01
N ASP A 93 -10.20 -1.38 -27.90
CA ASP A 93 -10.41 -2.81 -28.16
C ASP A 93 -9.00 -3.41 -28.29
N ALA A 94 -8.39 -3.70 -27.15
CA ALA A 94 -7.00 -4.16 -27.03
C ALA A 94 -6.84 -5.02 -25.76
N LEU A 95 -6.05 -6.09 -25.86
CA LEU A 95 -5.78 -7.02 -24.77
C LEU A 95 -4.36 -6.85 -24.24
N SER A 96 -4.19 -7.01 -22.93
CA SER A 96 -2.87 -6.96 -22.30
C SER A 96 -1.98 -8.11 -22.78
N THR A 97 -0.68 -7.84 -22.95
CA THR A 97 0.30 -8.88 -23.31
C THR A 97 1.00 -9.49 -22.10
N ARG A 98 0.90 -8.85 -20.92
CA ARG A 98 1.55 -9.27 -19.67
C ARG A 98 0.59 -9.68 -18.55
N TYR A 99 -0.70 -9.36 -18.63
CA TYR A 99 -1.66 -9.61 -17.54
C TYR A 99 -2.92 -10.36 -18.02
N ALA A 100 -3.39 -11.27 -17.18
CA ALA A 100 -4.60 -12.05 -17.39
C ALA A 100 -5.42 -12.14 -16.10
N VAL A 101 -6.69 -12.50 -16.23
CA VAL A 101 -7.62 -12.83 -15.15
C VAL A 101 -7.84 -14.34 -15.21
N ILE A 102 -7.60 -15.04 -14.11
CA ILE A 102 -7.90 -16.47 -13.97
C ILE A 102 -9.04 -16.60 -12.97
N GLN A 103 -10.16 -17.18 -13.39
CA GLN A 103 -11.25 -17.57 -12.50
C GLN A 103 -11.12 -19.05 -12.17
N PHE A 104 -11.18 -19.38 -10.88
CA PHE A 104 -11.15 -20.75 -10.38
C PHE A 104 -12.55 -21.26 -10.07
N GLU A 105 -12.73 -22.58 -10.12
CA GLU A 105 -13.89 -23.23 -9.53
C GLU A 105 -13.86 -23.05 -7.99
N PRO A 106 -14.98 -22.66 -7.33
CA PRO A 106 -14.98 -22.33 -5.91
C PRO A 106 -14.42 -23.44 -5.01
N ALA A 107 -14.70 -24.70 -5.37
CA ALA A 107 -14.23 -25.89 -4.64
C ALA A 107 -12.71 -26.17 -4.81
N ALA A 108 -12.09 -25.64 -5.86
CA ALA A 108 -10.69 -25.89 -6.22
C ALA A 108 -9.77 -24.68 -5.94
N LEU A 109 -10.33 -23.50 -5.67
CA LEU A 109 -9.63 -22.21 -5.49
C LEU A 109 -8.30 -22.33 -4.73
N ARG A 110 -8.31 -22.91 -3.51
CA ARG A 110 -7.11 -23.01 -2.67
C ARG A 110 -6.03 -23.90 -3.26
N GLU A 111 -6.42 -25.06 -3.78
CA GLU A 111 -5.48 -26.06 -4.27
C GLU A 111 -4.91 -25.65 -5.63
N GLY A 112 -5.78 -25.27 -6.58
CA GLY A 112 -5.37 -24.76 -7.89
C GLY A 112 -4.51 -23.50 -7.80
N ARG A 113 -4.86 -22.55 -6.90
CA ARG A 113 -4.02 -21.36 -6.63
C ARG A 113 -2.61 -21.78 -6.19
N ARG A 114 -2.49 -22.64 -5.17
CA ARG A 114 -1.18 -23.07 -4.63
C ARG A 114 -0.37 -23.85 -5.67
N GLN A 115 -1.02 -24.70 -6.48
CA GLN A 115 -0.37 -25.44 -7.56
C GLN A 115 0.19 -24.51 -8.64
N LEU A 116 -0.57 -23.50 -9.07
CA LEU A 116 -0.11 -22.56 -10.10
C LEU A 116 0.93 -21.56 -9.59
N GLU A 117 0.83 -21.09 -8.33
CA GLU A 117 1.91 -20.31 -7.69
C GLU A 117 3.23 -21.11 -7.65
N GLN A 118 3.18 -22.40 -7.29
CA GLN A 118 4.35 -23.30 -7.33
C GLN A 118 4.91 -23.50 -8.75
N ALA A 119 4.05 -23.45 -9.77
CA ALA A 119 4.46 -23.49 -11.19
C ALA A 119 5.08 -22.16 -11.69
N GLY A 120 5.11 -21.11 -10.86
CA GLY A 120 5.70 -19.80 -11.20
C GLY A 120 4.70 -18.74 -11.70
N LEU A 121 3.40 -18.95 -11.47
CA LEU A 121 2.39 -17.90 -11.64
C LEU A 121 2.57 -16.80 -10.58
N THR A 122 2.46 -15.53 -10.97
CA THR A 122 2.51 -14.39 -10.04
C THR A 122 1.14 -13.74 -9.96
N ILE A 123 0.47 -13.84 -8.81
CA ILE A 123 -0.76 -13.08 -8.52
C ILE A 123 -0.37 -11.62 -8.25
N VAL A 124 -1.17 -10.69 -8.77
CA VAL A 124 -1.00 -9.24 -8.57
C VAL A 124 -2.28 -8.55 -8.10
N GLY A 125 -3.33 -9.31 -7.81
CA GLY A 125 -4.61 -8.76 -7.38
C GLY A 125 -5.75 -9.78 -7.35
N TYR A 126 -6.79 -9.48 -6.58
CA TYR A 126 -8.04 -10.24 -6.54
C TYR A 126 -9.11 -9.54 -7.39
N VAL A 127 -9.90 -10.32 -8.11
CA VAL A 127 -11.09 -9.88 -8.84
C VAL A 127 -12.27 -10.66 -8.24
N PRO A 128 -13.38 -10.01 -7.84
CA PRO A 128 -14.49 -10.69 -7.19
C PRO A 128 -14.99 -11.93 -7.95
N ASN A 129 -15.50 -12.90 -7.18
CA ASN A 129 -15.96 -14.22 -7.62
C ASN A 129 -14.84 -15.16 -8.06
N ASN A 130 -13.97 -15.49 -7.10
CA ASN A 130 -12.95 -16.55 -7.20
C ASN A 130 -11.93 -16.33 -8.32
N ALA A 131 -11.66 -15.08 -8.67
CA ALA A 131 -10.76 -14.73 -9.75
C ALA A 131 -9.55 -13.93 -9.26
N TYR A 132 -8.42 -14.10 -9.93
CA TYR A 132 -7.21 -13.36 -9.65
C TYR A 132 -6.69 -12.68 -10.91
N LEU A 133 -6.28 -11.44 -10.75
CA LEU A 133 -5.44 -10.78 -11.73
C LEU A 133 -4.01 -11.29 -11.55
N VAL A 134 -3.41 -11.75 -12.64
CA VAL A 134 -2.09 -12.39 -12.63
C VAL A 134 -1.17 -11.75 -13.65
N ARG A 135 0.11 -11.69 -13.30
CA ARG A 135 1.20 -11.36 -14.21
C ARG A 135 1.67 -12.64 -14.88
N LEU A 136 1.60 -12.68 -16.20
CA LEU A 136 1.99 -13.83 -17.01
C LEU A 136 3.52 -14.01 -16.96
N GLY A 137 3.94 -15.12 -16.36
CA GLY A 137 5.34 -15.53 -16.23
C GLY A 137 5.74 -16.57 -17.29
N ALA A 138 6.54 -17.55 -16.88
CA ALA A 138 7.00 -18.64 -17.75
C ALA A 138 5.91 -19.69 -18.09
N VAL A 139 4.78 -19.67 -17.40
CA VAL A 139 3.66 -20.61 -17.63
C VAL A 139 2.78 -20.08 -18.78
N PRO A 140 2.63 -20.81 -19.89
CA PRO A 140 1.77 -20.39 -21.00
C PRO A 140 0.28 -20.50 -20.61
N LEU A 141 -0.53 -19.58 -21.12
CA LEU A 141 -1.95 -19.43 -20.78
C LEU A 141 -2.76 -20.72 -21.02
N ASP A 142 -2.44 -21.46 -22.08
CA ASP A 142 -3.10 -22.73 -22.42
C ASP A 142 -2.87 -23.83 -21.37
N ALA A 143 -1.75 -23.80 -20.65
CA ALA A 143 -1.47 -24.75 -19.56
C ALA A 143 -2.24 -24.38 -18.29
N ILE A 144 -2.47 -23.09 -18.05
CA ILE A 144 -3.31 -22.58 -16.96
C ILE A 144 -4.78 -22.93 -17.23
N ALA A 145 -5.26 -22.71 -18.46
CA ALA A 145 -6.63 -23.03 -18.85
C ALA A 145 -6.93 -24.54 -18.94
N ALA A 146 -5.90 -25.39 -18.87
CA ALA A 146 -6.03 -26.85 -18.81
C ALA A 146 -6.02 -27.40 -17.36
N ASP A 147 -5.84 -26.54 -16.36
CA ASP A 147 -5.87 -26.93 -14.94
C ASP A 147 -7.32 -27.28 -14.52
N PRO A 148 -7.57 -28.45 -13.89
CA PRO A 148 -8.92 -28.86 -13.50
C PRO A 148 -9.61 -27.94 -12.48
N GLY A 149 -8.87 -27.09 -11.77
CA GLY A 149 -9.39 -26.10 -10.85
C GLY A 149 -9.68 -24.74 -11.49
N VAL A 150 -9.30 -24.51 -12.75
CA VAL A 150 -9.53 -23.26 -13.48
C VAL A 150 -10.81 -23.34 -14.30
N ARG A 151 -11.72 -22.41 -14.05
CA ARG A 151 -13.01 -22.27 -14.75
C ARG A 151 -12.86 -21.50 -16.07
N ALA A 152 -12.12 -20.39 -16.05
CA ALA A 152 -11.93 -19.51 -17.20
C ALA A 152 -10.63 -18.72 -17.09
N VAL A 153 -10.06 -18.34 -18.23
CA VAL A 153 -8.90 -17.43 -18.30
C VAL A 153 -9.15 -16.39 -19.40
N ASP A 154 -8.91 -15.12 -19.08
CA ASP A 154 -9.04 -13.99 -19.99
C ASP A 154 -7.79 -13.10 -19.96
N TYR A 155 -7.40 -12.54 -21.11
CA TYR A 155 -6.41 -11.45 -21.11
C TYR A 155 -7.07 -10.17 -20.56
N LEU A 156 -6.34 -9.39 -19.75
CA LEU A 156 -6.87 -8.12 -19.23
C LEU A 156 -7.14 -7.13 -20.37
N ALA A 157 -8.41 -6.86 -20.67
CA ALA A 157 -8.79 -5.91 -21.70
C ALA A 157 -8.48 -4.47 -21.25
N ALA A 158 -7.80 -3.70 -22.10
CA ALA A 158 -7.34 -2.34 -21.79
C ALA A 158 -8.51 -1.41 -21.37
N GLY A 159 -9.68 -1.53 -22.00
CA GLY A 159 -10.86 -0.73 -21.65
C GLY A 159 -11.37 -0.93 -20.21
N LEU A 160 -11.08 -2.07 -19.55
CA LEU A 160 -11.46 -2.32 -18.15
C LEU A 160 -10.70 -1.41 -17.18
N LYS A 161 -9.53 -0.91 -17.58
CA LYS A 161 -8.67 -0.02 -16.79
C LYS A 161 -9.20 1.42 -16.75
N ILE A 162 -10.14 1.79 -17.62
CA ILE A 162 -10.66 3.16 -17.70
C ILE A 162 -11.85 3.32 -16.75
N ASP A 163 -11.69 4.20 -15.76
CA ASP A 163 -12.74 4.59 -14.84
C ASP A 163 -14.01 5.07 -15.58
N PRO A 164 -15.20 4.52 -15.28
CA PRO A 164 -16.44 4.94 -15.93
C PRO A 164 -16.77 6.43 -15.82
N ARG A 165 -16.27 7.13 -14.80
CA ARG A 165 -16.39 8.60 -14.66
C ARG A 165 -15.74 9.37 -15.82
N LEU A 166 -14.85 8.73 -16.57
CA LEU A 166 -14.14 9.29 -17.73
C LEU A 166 -14.84 8.98 -19.07
N TRP A 167 -15.88 8.12 -19.07
CA TRP A 167 -16.61 7.77 -20.29
C TRP A 167 -17.43 8.96 -20.83
N PRO A 168 -17.67 9.04 -22.16
CA PRO A 168 -18.32 10.18 -22.80
C PRO A 168 -19.67 10.61 -22.21
N GLU A 169 -20.46 9.66 -21.70
CA GLU A 169 -21.79 9.90 -21.13
C GLU A 169 -21.75 10.32 -19.64
N GLN A 170 -20.65 10.09 -18.92
CA GLN A 170 -20.53 10.36 -17.48
C GLN A 170 -19.55 11.50 -17.13
N ARG A 171 -18.65 11.86 -18.06
CA ARG A 171 -17.57 12.85 -17.89
C ARG A 171 -17.99 14.34 -17.82
N GLY A 172 -19.17 14.64 -17.28
CA GLY A 172 -19.55 16.02 -16.99
C GLY A 172 -18.52 16.69 -16.07
N ARG A 173 -18.13 17.93 -16.40
CA ARG A 173 -17.04 18.75 -15.78
C ARG A 173 -16.20 18.01 -14.72
N LEU A 174 -15.05 17.49 -15.16
CA LEU A 174 -13.96 17.12 -14.26
C LEU A 174 -13.54 18.37 -13.45
N ALA A 175 -13.19 18.17 -12.17
CA ALA A 175 -13.07 19.28 -11.22
C ALA A 175 -11.87 20.19 -11.54
N ALA A 176 -12.14 21.41 -11.99
CA ALA A 176 -11.14 22.44 -12.25
C ALA A 176 -10.82 23.24 -10.97
N HIS A 177 -10.03 22.64 -10.08
CA HIS A 177 -9.54 23.27 -8.85
C HIS A 177 -8.04 22.99 -8.69
N GLY A 178 -7.25 24.03 -8.38
CA GLY A 178 -5.78 24.04 -8.39
C GLY A 178 -5.23 25.26 -9.13
N ASP A 179 -5.08 25.16 -10.46
CA ASP A 179 -4.57 26.25 -11.30
C ASP A 179 -5.73 27.13 -11.84
N ALA A 180 -6.02 28.25 -11.15
CA ALA A 180 -6.89 29.38 -11.55
C ALA A 180 -8.21 29.04 -12.30
N ALA A 181 -9.37 29.41 -11.73
CA ALA A 181 -10.68 29.25 -12.36
C ALA A 181 -10.74 29.87 -13.78
N GLY A 182 -10.56 29.03 -14.80
CA GLY A 182 -10.30 29.46 -16.19
C GLY A 182 -9.37 28.55 -17.01
N SER A 183 -8.73 27.54 -16.41
CA SER A 183 -7.86 26.59 -17.14
C SER A 183 -8.64 25.54 -17.97
N ASP A 184 -8.18 25.30 -19.20
CA ASP A 184 -8.88 24.50 -20.23
C ASP A 184 -8.41 23.03 -20.30
N VAL A 185 -8.01 22.50 -19.13
CA VAL A 185 -7.43 21.17 -18.95
C VAL A 185 -8.30 20.28 -18.07
N ASP A 186 -8.15 18.98 -18.25
CA ASP A 186 -8.70 17.92 -17.40
C ASP A 186 -7.52 17.14 -16.78
N ILE A 187 -7.68 16.61 -15.56
CA ILE A 187 -6.61 15.92 -14.84
C ILE A 187 -7.06 14.50 -14.45
N VAL A 188 -6.23 13.52 -14.76
CA VAL A 188 -6.39 12.11 -14.42
C VAL A 188 -5.22 11.60 -13.59
N LEU A 189 -5.37 10.38 -13.08
CA LEU A 189 -4.45 9.64 -12.25
C LEU A 189 -4.33 8.24 -12.85
N LEU A 190 -3.12 7.82 -13.16
CA LEU A 190 -2.81 6.54 -13.76
C LEU A 190 -2.17 5.66 -12.70
N ARG A 191 -2.78 4.52 -12.40
CA ARG A 191 -2.24 3.53 -11.47
C ARG A 191 -1.53 2.43 -12.24
N GLY A 192 -0.45 1.89 -11.69
CA GLY A 192 0.23 0.71 -12.21
C GLY A 192 0.00 -0.52 -11.35
N HIS A 193 0.24 -1.69 -11.91
CA HIS A 193 0.18 -2.93 -11.13
C HIS A 193 1.31 -2.98 -10.09
N ALA A 194 1.06 -3.62 -8.95
CA ALA A 194 2.08 -3.88 -7.93
C ALA A 194 3.37 -4.47 -8.55
N GLY A 195 4.51 -3.83 -8.27
CA GLY A 195 5.82 -4.17 -8.84
C GLY A 195 6.08 -3.69 -10.27
N GLU A 196 5.29 -2.75 -10.81
CA GLU A 196 5.66 -1.92 -11.97
C GLU A 196 6.30 -0.58 -11.49
N SER A 197 6.61 0.35 -12.40
CA SER A 197 7.28 1.63 -12.06
C SER A 197 6.41 2.83 -12.46
N ALA A 198 6.16 3.75 -11.52
CA ALA A 198 5.39 4.96 -11.77
C ALA A 198 6.11 5.91 -12.75
N PRO A 199 7.43 6.18 -12.61
CA PRO A 199 8.20 6.87 -13.65
C PRO A 199 8.08 6.22 -15.03
N ALA A 200 8.13 4.88 -15.11
CA ALA A 200 7.97 4.17 -16.39
C ALA A 200 6.59 4.38 -17.04
N ILE A 201 5.52 4.46 -16.23
CA ILE A 201 4.17 4.79 -16.71
C ILE A 201 4.11 6.24 -17.18
N ALA A 202 4.72 7.18 -16.46
CA ALA A 202 4.72 8.60 -16.79
C ALA A 202 5.36 8.87 -18.17
N ASP A 203 6.54 8.30 -18.44
CA ASP A 203 7.19 8.48 -19.74
C ASP A 203 6.52 7.71 -20.87
N ALA A 204 5.96 6.53 -20.57
CA ALA A 204 5.16 5.81 -21.56
C ALA A 204 3.95 6.65 -22.00
N VAL A 205 3.33 7.40 -21.09
CA VAL A 205 2.22 8.33 -21.36
C VAL A 205 2.71 9.55 -22.16
N ARG A 206 3.80 10.21 -21.75
CA ARG A 206 4.42 11.31 -22.52
C ARG A 206 4.78 10.88 -23.95
N LYS A 207 5.22 9.63 -24.14
CA LYS A 207 5.58 9.07 -25.46
C LYS A 207 4.38 8.85 -26.39
N VAL A 208 3.23 8.44 -25.86
CA VAL A 208 2.02 8.21 -26.66
C VAL A 208 1.17 9.48 -26.82
N LEU A 209 1.28 10.44 -25.89
CA LEU A 209 0.55 11.72 -25.87
C LEU A 209 1.47 12.88 -25.45
N PRO A 210 2.20 13.48 -26.41
CA PRO A 210 3.16 14.55 -26.12
C PRO A 210 2.54 15.84 -25.57
N ASP A 211 1.23 16.00 -25.65
CA ASP A 211 0.44 17.13 -25.16
C ASP A 211 -0.16 16.92 -23.76
N ALA A 212 0.16 15.79 -23.10
CA ALA A 212 -0.23 15.50 -21.72
C ALA A 212 0.88 15.92 -20.73
N ARG A 213 0.53 16.76 -19.74
CA ARG A 213 1.42 17.32 -18.71
C ARG A 213 1.36 16.46 -17.45
N VAL A 214 2.40 15.68 -17.17
CA VAL A 214 2.53 14.93 -15.90
C VAL A 214 2.68 15.93 -14.73
N LEU A 215 1.91 15.75 -13.65
CA LEU A 215 1.82 16.66 -12.50
C LEU A 215 2.35 16.07 -11.18
N ALA A 216 2.50 14.75 -11.09
CA ALA A 216 3.07 14.03 -9.93
C ALA A 216 3.34 12.58 -10.32
N VAL A 217 4.32 11.96 -9.65
CA VAL A 217 4.71 10.55 -9.83
C VAL A 217 5.00 9.97 -8.45
N SER A 218 4.46 8.78 -8.13
CA SER A 218 4.74 8.08 -6.87
C SER A 218 6.21 7.61 -6.82
N GLN A 219 6.82 7.71 -5.63
CA GLN A 219 8.27 7.58 -5.43
C GLN A 219 8.69 6.26 -4.75
N ARG A 220 7.79 5.51 -4.09
CA ARG A 220 8.08 4.16 -3.54
C ARG A 220 8.22 3.10 -4.63
N ARG A 221 9.05 2.07 -4.37
CA ARG A 221 9.20 0.87 -5.24
C ARG A 221 8.29 -0.30 -4.84
N ASP A 222 7.70 -0.21 -3.65
CA ASP A 222 6.94 -1.25 -2.95
C ASP A 222 5.45 -0.86 -2.72
N ALA A 223 5.08 0.39 -2.97
CA ALA A 223 3.68 0.83 -3.08
C ALA A 223 3.16 0.69 -4.54
N GLU A 224 1.84 0.75 -4.74
CA GLU A 224 1.26 0.73 -6.09
C GLU A 224 1.62 2.00 -6.90
N PRO A 225 2.22 1.86 -8.09
CA PRO A 225 2.64 2.99 -8.92
C PRO A 225 1.50 3.99 -9.20
N GLY A 226 1.76 5.30 -9.09
CA GLY A 226 0.78 6.35 -9.38
C GLY A 226 1.36 7.49 -10.20
N VAL A 227 0.64 7.99 -11.21
CA VAL A 227 1.05 9.11 -12.06
C VAL A 227 -0.12 10.06 -12.30
N ARG A 228 -0.02 11.30 -11.85
CA ARG A 228 -1.02 12.35 -12.11
C ARG A 228 -0.73 13.01 -13.45
N VAL A 229 -1.72 13.16 -14.34
CA VAL A 229 -1.56 13.65 -15.72
C VAL A 229 -2.67 14.62 -16.08
N ALA A 230 -2.30 15.84 -16.48
CA ALA A 230 -3.20 16.83 -17.06
C ALA A 230 -3.18 16.77 -18.60
N VAL A 231 -4.30 17.10 -19.24
CA VAL A 231 -4.43 17.13 -20.71
C VAL A 231 -5.44 18.19 -21.13
N ALA A 232 -5.28 18.78 -22.32
CA ALA A 232 -6.30 19.71 -22.84
C ALA A 232 -7.66 19.01 -23.00
N ARG A 233 -8.77 19.69 -22.67
CA ARG A 233 -10.12 19.09 -22.59
C ARG A 233 -10.58 18.34 -23.85
N GLY A 234 -10.17 18.81 -25.04
CA GLY A 234 -10.45 18.15 -26.32
C GLY A 234 -9.60 16.91 -26.64
N ARG A 235 -8.69 16.52 -25.72
CA ARG A 235 -7.67 15.47 -25.92
C ARG A 235 -7.76 14.34 -24.87
N LEU A 236 -8.68 14.46 -23.91
CA LEU A 236 -8.94 13.43 -22.89
C LEU A 236 -9.20 12.04 -23.50
N ASP A 237 -10.03 11.92 -24.55
CA ASP A 237 -10.30 10.63 -25.20
C ASP A 237 -9.04 9.95 -25.72
N ALA A 238 -8.08 10.73 -26.25
CA ALA A 238 -6.79 10.20 -26.67
C ALA A 238 -5.95 9.75 -25.46
N LEU A 239 -6.05 10.45 -24.32
CA LEU A 239 -5.42 10.06 -23.06
C LEU A 239 -5.91 8.71 -22.54
N LEU A 240 -7.23 8.54 -22.42
CA LEU A 240 -7.83 7.27 -22.01
C LEU A 240 -7.44 6.15 -22.98
N ALA A 241 -7.48 6.42 -24.29
CA ALA A 241 -7.26 5.42 -25.32
C ALA A 241 -5.82 4.89 -25.43
N GLN A 242 -4.81 5.68 -25.07
CA GLN A 242 -3.41 5.25 -25.09
C GLN A 242 -2.89 4.81 -23.73
N ALA A 243 -3.23 5.50 -22.63
CA ALA A 243 -2.75 5.16 -21.30
C ALA A 243 -3.22 3.76 -20.85
N SER A 244 -4.47 3.41 -21.16
CA SER A 244 -5.03 2.07 -20.87
C SER A 244 -4.35 0.93 -21.62
N ARG A 245 -3.82 1.19 -22.83
CA ARG A 245 -3.09 0.18 -23.64
C ARG A 245 -1.71 -0.14 -23.07
N LEU A 246 -1.21 0.64 -22.13
CA LEU A 246 0.05 0.35 -21.46
C LEU A 246 -0.16 -0.82 -20.50
N ASP A 247 0.55 -1.92 -20.73
CA ASP A 247 0.48 -3.09 -19.85
C ASP A 247 0.89 -2.79 -18.41
N ALA A 248 1.70 -1.76 -18.17
CA ALA A 248 2.09 -1.36 -16.82
C ALA A 248 0.95 -0.70 -16.03
N VAL A 249 -0.01 -0.07 -16.73
CA VAL A 249 -1.14 0.64 -16.14
C VAL A 249 -2.23 -0.36 -15.70
N ALA A 250 -2.61 -0.30 -14.43
CA ALA A 250 -3.73 -1.02 -13.83
C ALA A 250 -5.05 -0.25 -13.96
N ALA A 251 -5.04 1.07 -13.73
CA ALA A 251 -6.23 1.91 -13.78
C ALA A 251 -5.94 3.34 -14.28
N VAL A 252 -6.96 4.01 -14.80
CA VAL A 252 -6.98 5.38 -15.31
C VAL A 252 -8.21 6.07 -14.74
N GLU A 253 -8.01 7.01 -13.81
CA GLU A 253 -9.05 7.58 -12.95
C GLU A 253 -9.01 9.11 -12.95
N PRO A 254 -10.09 9.86 -12.68
CA PRO A 254 -10.03 11.32 -12.54
C PRO A 254 -9.32 11.74 -11.24
N TRP A 255 -8.46 12.76 -11.31
CA TRP A 255 -7.88 13.40 -10.13
C TRP A 255 -8.82 14.48 -9.58
N MET A 256 -8.97 14.58 -8.26
CA MET A 256 -9.74 15.65 -7.60
C MET A 256 -9.03 16.11 -6.31
N PRO A 257 -8.99 17.42 -6.00
CA PRO A 257 -8.33 17.96 -4.81
C PRO A 257 -9.12 17.75 -3.52
N THR A 258 -8.45 17.97 -2.39
CA THR A 258 -9.00 17.94 -1.03
C THR A 258 -9.44 19.35 -0.59
N LEU A 259 -10.40 19.46 0.35
CA LEU A 259 -10.96 20.74 0.84
C LEU A 259 -11.39 20.63 2.32
N LEU A 260 -11.40 21.76 3.05
CA LEU A 260 -11.36 21.83 4.53
C LEU A 260 -12.56 22.57 5.17
N ASP A 261 -12.58 22.65 6.52
CA ASP A 261 -13.53 23.28 7.49
C ASP A 261 -14.34 22.27 8.37
N ASN A 262 -14.91 22.69 9.53
CA ASN A 262 -15.02 21.92 10.81
C ASN A 262 -16.26 22.00 11.80
N ALA A 263 -16.32 21.26 12.94
CA ALA A 263 -16.92 21.85 14.19
C ALA A 263 -17.71 21.00 15.27
N GLY A 264 -17.69 21.19 16.62
CA GLY A 264 -18.93 21.17 17.45
C GLY A 264 -19.24 20.14 18.57
N SER A 265 -18.31 19.46 19.26
CA SER A 265 -18.49 18.01 19.58
C SER A 265 -18.38 17.38 21.00
N VAL A 266 -17.66 17.89 22.02
CA VAL A 266 -17.20 17.06 23.17
C VAL A 266 -18.29 16.34 24.01
N SER A 267 -19.19 17.07 24.68
CA SER A 267 -20.19 16.48 25.58
C SER A 267 -21.21 15.59 24.84
N THR A 268 -21.43 15.85 23.56
CA THR A 268 -22.29 15.05 22.71
C THR A 268 -21.68 13.67 22.42
N ILE A 269 -20.38 13.56 22.14
CA ILE A 269 -19.76 12.24 21.90
C ILE A 269 -19.58 11.45 23.19
N GLN A 270 -19.32 12.11 24.33
CA GLN A 270 -19.23 11.37 25.59
C GLN A 270 -20.60 10.92 26.10
N ALA A 271 -21.57 11.83 26.21
CA ALA A 271 -22.82 11.61 26.94
C ALA A 271 -24.11 11.64 26.08
N ASN A 272 -23.99 11.75 24.75
CA ASN A 272 -25.13 11.92 23.83
C ASN A 272 -26.00 13.17 24.13
N ALA A 273 -25.45 14.14 24.87
CA ALA A 273 -26.20 15.27 25.41
C ALA A 273 -26.28 16.47 24.45
N PRO A 274 -27.41 17.22 24.43
CA PRO A 274 -27.55 18.47 23.68
C PRO A 274 -26.95 19.65 24.46
N GLY A 275 -25.62 19.77 24.43
CA GLY A 275 -24.92 20.90 25.03
C GLY A 275 -25.12 22.21 24.27
N SER A 276 -25.99 23.10 24.74
CA SER A 276 -26.04 24.49 24.24
C SER A 276 -25.15 25.39 25.09
N CYS A 277 -24.11 25.98 24.49
CA CYS A 277 -23.25 26.94 25.18
C CYS A 277 -23.86 28.35 25.24
N ALA A 278 -23.81 28.99 26.40
CA ALA A 278 -24.09 30.42 26.57
C ALA A 278 -23.06 31.04 27.54
N GLY A 279 -21.87 31.34 27.04
CA GLY A 279 -20.75 31.87 27.83
C GLY A 279 -19.40 31.31 27.40
N ILE A 280 -18.33 31.73 28.09
CA ILE A 280 -16.94 31.30 27.86
C ILE A 280 -16.42 30.67 29.16
N GLY A 281 -15.71 29.53 29.09
CA GLY A 281 -14.92 28.99 30.21
C GLY A 281 -15.56 27.88 31.06
N THR A 282 -16.47 27.07 30.51
CA THR A 282 -16.94 25.82 31.16
C THR A 282 -17.46 24.85 30.09
N ILE A 283 -17.24 23.54 30.24
CA ILE A 283 -17.82 22.53 29.32
C ILE A 283 -19.35 22.63 29.25
N CYS A 284 -19.86 22.58 28.01
CA CYS A 284 -21.28 22.59 27.71
C CYS A 284 -21.89 21.17 27.85
N GLY A 285 -21.97 20.63 29.07
CA GLY A 285 -22.65 19.36 29.38
C GLY A 285 -21.80 18.33 30.13
N PRO A 286 -22.35 17.14 30.43
CA PRO A 286 -21.62 16.10 31.16
C PRO A 286 -20.52 15.43 30.32
N ALA A 287 -19.39 15.13 30.97
CA ALA A 287 -18.25 14.40 30.42
C ALA A 287 -17.98 13.11 31.24
N PRO A 288 -18.86 12.08 31.13
CA PRO A 288 -18.82 10.88 31.97
C PRO A 288 -17.54 10.05 31.79
N ILE A 289 -16.91 10.08 30.62
CA ILE A 289 -15.67 9.34 30.36
C ILE A 289 -14.50 10.04 31.07
N TRP A 290 -14.44 11.38 30.99
CA TRP A 290 -13.46 12.18 31.72
C TRP A 290 -13.60 12.04 33.24
N ALA A 291 -14.83 11.93 33.76
CA ALA A 291 -15.11 11.66 35.17
C ALA A 291 -14.59 10.28 35.67
N GLN A 292 -14.28 9.34 34.77
CA GLN A 292 -13.63 8.05 35.09
C GLN A 292 -12.09 8.14 35.07
N GLY A 293 -11.51 9.35 34.95
CA GLY A 293 -10.07 9.59 34.83
C GLY A 293 -9.49 9.17 33.47
N LEU A 294 -10.34 9.07 32.44
CA LEU A 294 -9.94 8.75 31.07
C LEU A 294 -9.83 10.07 30.30
N LEU A 295 -8.60 10.50 30.03
CA LEU A 295 -8.28 11.80 29.42
C LEU A 295 -7.34 11.66 28.20
N GLY A 296 -7.01 10.43 27.80
CA GLY A 296 -6.02 10.13 26.75
C GLY A 296 -4.60 9.91 27.28
N SER A 297 -4.41 9.83 28.60
CA SER A 297 -3.10 9.63 29.23
C SER A 297 -2.38 8.40 28.65
N GLY A 298 -1.10 8.55 28.30
CA GLY A 298 -0.27 7.48 27.74
C GLY A 298 -0.62 7.07 26.30
N GLN A 299 -1.52 7.79 25.62
CA GLN A 299 -1.84 7.56 24.22
C GLN A 299 -1.11 8.58 23.32
N ILE A 300 -0.61 8.11 22.18
CA ILE A 300 -0.09 8.96 21.11
C ILE A 300 -1.08 8.92 19.96
N VAL A 301 -1.53 10.09 19.51
CA VAL A 301 -2.32 10.24 18.28
C VAL A 301 -1.46 10.94 17.24
N ALA A 302 -1.37 10.32 16.06
CA ALA A 302 -0.80 10.95 14.89
C ALA A 302 -1.85 11.83 14.20
N VAL A 303 -1.47 13.04 13.79
CA VAL A 303 -2.28 13.92 12.95
C VAL A 303 -1.48 14.20 11.69
N TYR A 304 -2.03 13.84 10.54
CA TYR A 304 -1.43 14.15 9.24
C TYR A 304 -2.26 15.24 8.57
N ASP A 305 -1.74 16.47 8.60
CA ASP A 305 -2.48 17.66 8.19
C ASP A 305 -1.51 18.82 7.82
N SER A 306 -2.01 20.04 7.69
CA SER A 306 -1.27 21.24 7.26
C SER A 306 -0.31 21.81 8.32
N GLY A 307 0.24 20.97 9.20
CA GLY A 307 1.06 21.35 10.35
C GLY A 307 0.27 21.69 11.61
N THR A 308 0.97 22.04 12.69
CA THR A 308 0.38 22.66 13.89
C THR A 308 1.34 23.70 14.45
N THR A 309 0.85 24.66 15.24
CA THR A 309 1.72 25.64 15.92
C THR A 309 2.11 25.18 17.34
N PRO A 310 3.40 25.00 17.68
CA PRO A 310 3.82 24.53 19.01
C PRO A 310 3.66 25.60 20.11
N TRP A 311 3.35 26.86 19.74
CA TRP A 311 3.16 27.97 20.69
C TRP A 311 1.69 28.21 21.07
N SER A 312 0.76 27.36 20.61
CA SER A 312 -0.63 27.38 21.08
C SER A 312 -0.70 27.00 22.56
N ALA A 313 -1.52 27.71 23.32
CA ALA A 313 -1.80 27.42 24.73
C ALA A 313 -2.45 26.04 24.95
N ALA A 314 -2.97 25.42 23.89
CA ALA A 314 -3.52 24.07 23.89
C ALA A 314 -2.46 22.95 23.92
N PHE A 315 -1.18 23.28 23.72
CA PHE A 315 -0.09 22.29 23.62
C PHE A 315 1.03 22.47 24.66
N THR A 316 0.83 23.29 25.69
CA THR A 316 1.86 23.65 26.69
C THR A 316 1.75 22.92 28.04
N THR A 317 0.73 22.10 28.25
CA THR A 317 0.36 21.59 29.59
C THR A 317 1.09 20.32 30.03
N LEU A 318 1.68 19.58 29.09
CA LEU A 318 2.52 18.41 29.36
C LEU A 318 3.97 18.71 28.92
N ASP A 319 4.71 19.43 29.77
CA ASP A 319 6.05 19.96 29.41
C ASP A 319 7.16 19.68 30.46
N ARG A 320 6.79 19.34 31.71
CA ARG A 320 7.74 19.12 32.83
C ARG A 320 8.77 20.27 33.04
N GLY A 321 8.50 21.47 32.52
CA GLY A 321 9.35 22.66 32.63
C GLY A 321 10.41 22.84 31.53
N SER A 322 10.25 22.21 30.36
CA SER A 322 11.27 22.18 29.29
C SER A 322 11.00 23.11 28.10
N GLY A 323 9.86 23.79 28.06
CA GLY A 323 9.36 24.54 26.91
C GLY A 323 8.83 23.65 25.77
N PRO A 324 7.86 24.16 24.97
CA PRO A 324 7.26 23.41 23.86
C PRO A 324 8.32 22.92 22.87
N SER A 325 8.09 21.74 22.29
CA SER A 325 9.01 21.17 21.30
C SER A 325 8.93 21.97 19.99
N THR A 326 10.00 22.68 19.64
CA THR A 326 10.22 23.26 18.31
C THR A 326 11.23 22.44 17.49
N ALA A 327 11.47 21.19 17.89
CA ALA A 327 12.38 20.28 17.20
C ALA A 327 11.62 19.55 16.09
N ILE A 328 11.96 19.87 14.85
CA ILE A 328 11.41 19.24 13.64
C ILE A 328 12.37 18.16 13.17
N THR A 329 11.86 16.97 12.88
CA THR A 329 12.54 16.05 11.97
C THR A 329 12.09 16.41 10.56
N TYR A 330 13.03 16.93 9.79
CA TYR A 330 12.81 17.17 8.36
C TYR A 330 12.88 15.81 7.65
N ALA A 331 11.94 15.54 6.76
CA ALA A 331 12.20 14.61 5.67
C ALA A 331 13.41 15.12 4.88
N ASP A 332 14.41 14.26 4.63
CA ASP A 332 15.49 14.57 3.69
C ASP A 332 14.91 14.84 2.29
N ASN A 333 15.69 15.39 1.36
CA ASN A 333 15.27 15.51 -0.04
C ASN A 333 16.31 14.84 -0.96
N PRO A 334 15.98 13.75 -1.70
CA PRO A 334 14.71 13.02 -1.63
C PRO A 334 14.70 12.21 -0.33
N PRO A 335 13.57 12.11 0.36
CA PRO A 335 13.55 11.41 1.63
C PRO A 335 13.68 9.90 1.42
N PRO A 336 14.26 9.16 2.38
CA PRO A 336 13.92 7.76 2.48
C PRO A 336 12.41 7.62 2.63
N LEU A 337 11.79 6.72 1.86
CA LEU A 337 10.40 6.29 2.07
C LEU A 337 10.44 4.84 2.59
N PRO A 338 9.83 4.53 3.76
CA PRO A 338 9.14 5.46 4.66
C PRO A 338 10.10 6.50 5.31
N PRO A 339 9.63 7.74 5.56
CA PRO A 339 10.43 8.76 6.24
C PRO A 339 10.94 8.28 7.60
N ALA A 340 12.11 8.73 8.02
CA ALA A 340 12.67 8.35 9.31
C ALA A 340 11.79 8.85 10.48
N THR A 341 11.62 8.05 11.53
CA THR A 341 10.90 8.45 12.75
C THR A 341 11.63 9.51 13.59
N GLY A 342 12.88 9.85 13.25
CA GLY A 342 13.61 10.96 13.84
C GLY A 342 13.74 10.90 15.37
N ALA A 343 13.78 12.08 15.99
CA ALA A 343 13.81 12.21 17.43
C ALA A 343 12.40 12.25 18.03
N ARG A 344 12.22 11.59 19.18
CA ARG A 344 10.98 11.63 19.99
C ARG A 344 11.26 12.23 21.37
N TYR A 345 10.27 12.96 21.89
CA TYR A 345 10.31 13.68 23.16
C TYR A 345 9.16 13.22 24.07
N PRO A 346 9.24 12.01 24.67
CA PRO A 346 8.12 11.40 25.38
C PRO A 346 7.64 12.18 26.61
N ASP A 347 8.44 13.11 27.13
CA ASP A 347 8.08 14.02 28.22
C ASP A 347 7.27 15.26 27.76
N ARG A 348 6.98 15.40 26.46
CA ARG A 348 6.34 16.58 25.85
C ARG A 348 4.97 16.27 25.23
N LYS A 349 4.08 17.27 25.28
CA LYS A 349 2.75 17.25 24.65
C LYS A 349 2.81 16.96 23.15
N ILE A 350 3.73 17.61 22.43
CA ILE A 350 4.11 17.25 21.06
C ILE A 350 5.33 16.33 21.19
N VAL A 351 5.10 15.02 21.05
CA VAL A 351 6.15 13.99 21.18
C VAL A 351 7.06 13.96 19.96
N ALA A 352 6.55 14.32 18.79
CA ALA A 352 7.29 14.39 17.53
C ALA A 352 6.63 15.38 16.56
N TYR A 353 7.46 16.04 15.75
CA TYR A 353 7.03 16.91 14.67
C TYR A 353 7.83 16.55 13.42
N TRP A 354 7.15 16.08 12.38
CA TRP A 354 7.77 15.52 11.19
C TRP A 354 7.25 16.23 9.94
N LEU A 355 8.12 16.99 9.28
CA LEU A 355 7.80 17.60 7.99
C LEU A 355 7.79 16.52 6.92
N GLN A 356 6.68 16.37 6.21
CA GLN A 356 6.48 15.30 5.24
C GLN A 356 7.09 15.64 3.87
N PRO A 357 7.40 14.63 3.04
CA PRO A 357 7.94 14.84 1.70
C PRO A 357 7.00 15.67 0.81
N GLY A 358 7.49 16.75 0.20
CA GLY A 358 6.71 17.57 -0.73
C GLY A 358 7.01 19.07 -0.63
N ASP A 359 5.99 19.89 -0.87
CA ASP A 359 6.01 21.35 -0.73
C ASP A 359 5.70 21.83 0.71
N ALA A 360 5.74 20.91 1.68
CA ALA A 360 5.46 21.18 3.08
C ALA A 360 6.38 22.25 3.68
N THR A 361 5.79 23.19 4.43
CA THR A 361 6.49 24.27 5.12
C THR A 361 6.35 24.10 6.64
N GLU A 362 7.39 24.44 7.40
CA GLU A 362 7.35 24.23 8.85
C GLU A 362 6.27 25.07 9.55
N TYR A 363 5.41 24.37 10.29
CA TYR A 363 4.35 24.93 11.15
C TYR A 363 3.19 25.59 10.41
N ASP A 364 2.00 25.34 10.97
CA ASP A 364 0.76 25.90 10.49
C ASP A 364 0.61 27.38 10.86
N TYR A 365 1.20 28.27 10.05
CA TYR A 365 1.08 29.73 10.20
C TYR A 365 -0.08 30.34 9.42
N TYR A 366 -0.55 29.67 8.36
CA TYR A 366 -1.42 30.27 7.33
C TYR A 366 -2.75 29.55 7.13
N SER A 367 -2.74 28.21 7.04
CA SER A 367 -3.94 27.38 6.86
C SER A 367 -4.86 27.44 8.08
N ARG A 368 -4.26 27.35 9.28
CA ARG A 368 -4.90 27.23 10.61
C ARG A 368 -5.64 25.90 10.82
N HIS A 369 -5.73 25.06 9.79
CA HIS A 369 -6.51 23.84 9.80
C HIS A 369 -5.89 22.79 10.72
N GLY A 370 -4.65 22.35 10.44
CA GLY A 370 -3.98 21.31 11.23
C GLY A 370 -3.77 21.68 12.70
N THR A 371 -3.66 22.98 13.02
CA THR A 371 -3.73 23.46 14.41
C THR A 371 -5.09 23.20 15.05
N HIS A 372 -6.20 23.48 14.35
CA HIS A 372 -7.57 23.26 14.80
C HIS A 372 -7.90 21.76 14.92
N VAL A 373 -7.40 20.95 13.97
CA VAL A 373 -7.40 19.47 14.00
C VAL A 373 -6.76 18.97 15.28
N SER A 374 -5.48 19.30 15.47
CA SER A 374 -4.68 18.88 16.61
C SER A 374 -5.28 19.29 17.95
N GLY A 375 -5.83 20.51 18.00
CA GLY A 375 -6.57 21.02 19.16
C GLY A 375 -7.84 20.21 19.45
N THR A 376 -8.57 19.79 18.42
CA THR A 376 -9.83 19.03 18.58
C THR A 376 -9.57 17.58 19.01
N VAL A 377 -8.47 16.98 18.57
CA VAL A 377 -8.03 15.66 19.07
C VAL A 377 -7.68 15.75 20.56
N LEU A 378 -6.76 16.64 20.92
CA LEU A 378 -6.00 16.54 22.17
C LEU A 378 -5.55 17.86 22.79
N GLY A 379 -6.07 19.01 22.34
CA GLY A 379 -5.76 20.30 22.97
C GLY A 379 -6.16 20.33 24.44
N ASP A 380 -5.36 20.99 25.27
CA ASP A 380 -5.61 21.20 26.70
C ASP A 380 -5.26 22.65 27.01
N LEU A 381 -6.28 23.50 27.14
CA LEU A 381 -6.12 24.94 27.08
C LEU A 381 -5.80 25.53 28.46
N ALA A 382 -4.58 26.04 28.65
CA ALA A 382 -4.19 26.66 29.93
C ALA A 382 -3.61 28.07 29.78
N GLY A 383 -4.00 28.98 30.68
CA GLY A 383 -3.49 30.37 30.75
C GLY A 383 -4.58 31.43 30.82
N THR A 384 -4.23 32.71 30.73
CA THR A 384 -5.20 33.83 30.80
C THR A 384 -5.24 34.61 29.49
N PHE A 385 -6.38 34.60 28.80
CA PHE A 385 -6.57 35.21 27.47
C PHE A 385 -7.84 36.07 27.44
N ASN A 386 -7.72 37.31 26.97
CA ASN A 386 -8.82 38.28 26.86
C ASN A 386 -9.65 38.51 28.15
N GLY A 387 -9.04 38.30 29.32
CA GLY A 387 -9.68 38.43 30.64
C GLY A 387 -10.24 37.13 31.23
N ASN A 388 -10.22 36.03 30.48
CA ASN A 388 -10.65 34.71 30.95
C ASN A 388 -9.42 33.86 31.32
N THR A 389 -9.50 33.08 32.41
CA THR A 389 -8.46 32.13 32.82
C THR A 389 -8.94 30.70 32.60
N TYR A 390 -8.07 29.90 31.99
CA TYR A 390 -8.24 28.50 31.61
C TYR A 390 -7.20 27.67 32.39
N LEU A 391 -7.57 26.49 32.88
CA LEU A 391 -6.77 25.65 33.77
C LEU A 391 -6.41 24.32 33.09
N ALA A 392 -5.15 23.91 33.13
CA ALA A 392 -4.71 22.65 32.53
C ALA A 392 -5.42 21.42 33.14
N SER A 393 -5.81 20.48 32.30
CA SER A 393 -6.20 19.13 32.71
C SER A 393 -5.02 18.39 33.35
N THR A 394 -5.27 17.67 34.44
CA THR A 394 -4.34 16.64 34.96
C THR A 394 -5.08 15.31 35.19
N PRO A 395 -4.38 14.17 35.27
CA PRO A 395 -4.99 12.88 35.58
C PRO A 395 -5.78 12.86 36.90
N GLU A 396 -5.43 13.72 37.86
CA GLU A 396 -6.04 13.84 39.19
C GLU A 396 -7.00 15.04 39.31
N ALA A 397 -6.91 16.02 38.41
CA ALA A 397 -7.73 17.23 38.37
C ALA A 397 -8.15 17.51 36.92
N PRO A 398 -9.23 16.88 36.43
CA PRO A 398 -9.76 17.14 35.10
C PRO A 398 -10.44 18.51 35.09
N ASN A 399 -9.65 19.56 34.89
CA ASN A 399 -10.16 20.87 34.48
C ASN A 399 -10.74 20.76 33.06
N HIS A 400 -11.65 21.66 32.75
CA HIS A 400 -12.76 21.39 31.84
C HIS A 400 -13.20 22.67 31.10
N GLU A 401 -12.50 22.93 30.00
CA GLU A 401 -12.64 24.14 29.21
C GLU A 401 -13.46 23.90 27.93
N SER A 402 -14.15 24.95 27.46
CA SER A 402 -15.05 24.87 26.30
C SER A 402 -14.35 24.72 24.94
N ALA A 403 -13.02 24.56 24.93
CA ALA A 403 -12.18 24.46 23.74
C ALA A 403 -11.07 23.38 23.87
N ASP A 404 -11.17 22.50 24.86
CA ASP A 404 -10.29 21.33 24.97
C ASP A 404 -10.65 20.30 23.89
N GLY A 405 -9.64 19.58 23.43
CA GLY A 405 -9.81 18.41 22.59
C GLY A 405 -10.41 17.24 23.36
N MET A 406 -10.89 16.22 22.65
CA MET A 406 -11.52 15.05 23.27
C MET A 406 -10.57 14.23 24.17
N ALA A 407 -9.26 14.32 23.97
CA ALA A 407 -8.23 13.61 24.76
C ALA A 407 -7.14 14.57 25.28
N PRO A 408 -7.44 15.44 26.27
CA PRO A 408 -6.54 16.52 26.70
C PRO A 408 -5.21 16.05 27.32
N ASN A 409 -5.07 14.78 27.71
CA ASN A 409 -3.80 14.21 28.19
C ASN A 409 -3.07 13.34 27.14
N ALA A 410 -3.61 13.17 25.93
CA ALA A 410 -2.91 12.46 24.85
C ALA A 410 -1.76 13.31 24.27
N GLN A 411 -0.77 12.63 23.68
CA GLN A 411 0.39 13.25 23.04
C GLN A 411 0.22 13.29 21.52
N LEU A 412 0.70 14.37 20.92
CA LEU A 412 0.65 14.62 19.48
C LEU A 412 1.93 14.17 18.78
N LEU A 413 1.77 13.33 17.77
CA LEU A 413 2.75 13.14 16.72
C LEU A 413 2.22 13.91 15.49
N MET A 414 2.90 15.00 15.11
CA MET A 414 2.49 15.78 13.94
C MET A 414 3.21 15.28 12.69
N GLN A 415 2.44 14.99 11.64
CA GLN A 415 2.92 14.84 10.27
C GLN A 415 2.43 16.06 9.48
N ASP A 416 3.37 16.93 9.09
CA ASP A 416 3.09 18.22 8.48
C ASP A 416 3.27 18.16 6.97
N ALA A 417 2.18 18.31 6.21
CA ALA A 417 2.17 18.50 4.76
C ALA A 417 1.53 19.85 4.35
N GLY A 418 1.68 20.88 5.19
CA GLY A 418 1.17 22.23 4.92
C GLY A 418 1.98 22.96 3.85
N GLY A 419 1.48 22.93 2.61
CA GLY A 419 2.10 23.61 1.47
C GLY A 419 1.67 25.08 1.31
N LEU A 420 1.92 25.63 0.11
CA LEU A 420 1.50 27.00 -0.23
C LEU A 420 0.01 27.12 -0.55
N ASP A 421 -0.68 26.01 -0.85
CA ASP A 421 -2.15 25.98 -0.95
C ASP A 421 -2.75 25.82 0.45
N LEU A 422 -3.48 26.83 0.89
CA LEU A 422 -4.09 26.85 2.23
C LEU A 422 -5.33 25.94 2.35
N ASN A 423 -5.76 25.29 1.26
CA ASN A 423 -6.98 24.48 1.22
C ASN A 423 -6.71 22.99 0.96
N ALA A 424 -5.46 22.60 0.73
CA ALA A 424 -5.09 21.23 0.39
C ALA A 424 -3.74 20.85 1.03
N ILE A 425 -3.51 19.54 1.16
CA ILE A 425 -2.20 19.00 1.56
C ILE A 425 -1.66 18.10 0.44
N PHE A 426 -0.34 18.01 0.34
CA PHE A 426 0.32 17.07 -0.58
C PHE A 426 0.68 15.77 0.13
N VAL A 427 0.04 14.67 -0.26
CA VAL A 427 0.33 13.33 0.25
C VAL A 427 1.21 12.60 -0.77
N ALA A 428 2.51 12.60 -0.52
CA ALA A 428 3.48 11.91 -1.39
C ALA A 428 3.31 10.39 -1.37
N ASP A 429 3.14 9.83 -0.17
CA ASP A 429 2.97 8.39 0.07
C ASP A 429 2.26 8.14 1.41
N LEU A 430 0.98 7.74 1.36
CA LEU A 430 0.18 7.53 2.57
C LEU A 430 0.65 6.31 3.36
N ALA A 431 1.00 5.21 2.69
CA ALA A 431 1.45 3.99 3.36
C ALA A 431 2.72 4.26 4.20
N ALA A 432 3.67 4.99 3.63
CA ALA A 432 4.89 5.42 4.32
C ALA A 432 4.61 6.30 5.53
N SER A 433 3.66 7.23 5.41
CA SER A 433 3.28 8.13 6.51
C SER A 433 2.60 7.35 7.64
N LEU A 434 1.72 6.40 7.33
CA LEU A 434 1.09 5.51 8.32
C LEU A 434 2.10 4.60 9.01
N GLU A 435 3.02 3.98 8.26
CA GLU A 435 4.13 3.18 8.79
C GLU A 435 5.05 4.01 9.71
N GLN A 436 5.41 5.24 9.31
CA GLN A 436 6.20 6.16 10.11
C GLN A 436 5.49 6.49 11.43
N ALA A 437 4.19 6.80 11.39
CA ALA A 437 3.39 7.11 12.58
C ALA A 437 3.30 5.91 13.55
N HIS A 438 3.07 4.70 13.02
CA HIS A 438 3.03 3.46 13.79
C HIS A 438 4.37 3.16 14.46
N ALA A 439 5.49 3.24 13.72
CA ALA A 439 6.84 3.15 14.29
C ALA A 439 7.14 4.30 15.29
N GLY A 440 6.48 5.43 15.11
CA GLY A 440 6.40 6.56 16.05
C GLY A 440 5.72 6.25 17.38
N GLY A 441 5.00 5.13 17.48
CA GLY A 441 4.23 4.72 18.65
C GLY A 441 2.78 5.22 18.64
N ALA A 442 2.30 5.79 17.52
CA ALA A 442 0.90 6.13 17.35
C ALA A 442 0.09 4.90 16.92
N HIS A 443 -0.99 4.63 17.65
CA HIS A 443 -1.95 3.56 17.33
C HIS A 443 -3.29 4.13 16.83
N ILE A 444 -3.38 5.46 16.77
CA ILE A 444 -4.51 6.20 16.21
C ILE A 444 -3.91 7.24 15.29
N HIS A 445 -4.42 7.32 14.08
CA HIS A 445 -3.98 8.26 13.05
C HIS A 445 -5.20 9.03 12.54
N ASN A 446 -5.03 10.33 12.32
CA ASN A 446 -6.07 11.25 11.90
C ASN A 446 -5.73 11.89 10.56
N ASP A 447 -6.59 11.63 9.58
CA ASP A 447 -6.56 12.22 8.24
C ASP A 447 -7.80 13.11 8.06
N SER A 448 -7.66 14.38 8.44
CA SER A 448 -8.76 15.37 8.38
C SER A 448 -8.93 15.99 7.00
N TRP A 449 -8.65 15.20 5.97
CA TRP A 449 -8.63 15.56 4.56
C TRP A 449 -9.14 14.36 3.73
N SER A 450 -9.72 14.62 2.56
CA SER A 450 -10.06 13.58 1.59
C SER A 450 -10.19 14.16 0.19
N SER A 451 -9.83 13.36 -0.81
CA SER A 451 -9.98 13.71 -2.23
C SER A 451 -11.37 13.29 -2.70
N ALA A 452 -12.08 14.14 -3.46
CA ALA A 452 -13.46 13.89 -3.85
C ALA A 452 -13.59 12.75 -4.89
N THR A 453 -13.45 11.48 -4.51
CA THR A 453 -13.39 10.33 -5.43
C THR A 453 -14.75 9.74 -5.82
N ARG A 454 -15.86 10.43 -5.50
CA ARG A 454 -17.25 9.97 -5.76
C ARG A 454 -17.52 8.53 -5.26
N GLY A 455 -17.10 8.23 -4.03
CA GLY A 455 -17.26 6.91 -3.42
C GLY A 455 -16.35 5.80 -3.96
N ASN A 456 -15.49 6.06 -4.95
CA ASN A 456 -14.66 5.02 -5.56
C ASN A 456 -13.48 4.67 -4.66
N TYR A 457 -13.19 3.37 -4.58
CA TYR A 457 -11.98 2.81 -3.99
C TYR A 457 -10.81 3.02 -4.94
N VAL A 458 -9.85 3.84 -4.52
CA VAL A 458 -8.65 4.19 -5.29
C VAL A 458 -7.39 3.92 -4.45
N ASP A 459 -6.24 4.46 -4.83
CA ASP A 459 -4.95 4.11 -4.25
C ASP A 459 -4.74 4.51 -2.79
N LEU A 460 -5.23 5.67 -2.34
CA LEU A 460 -5.07 6.06 -0.94
C LEU A 460 -5.95 5.15 -0.05
N ASP A 461 -7.06 4.64 -0.60
CA ASP A 461 -7.87 3.64 0.07
C ASP A 461 -7.14 2.29 0.18
N ALA A 462 -6.49 1.85 -0.91
CA ALA A 462 -5.68 0.63 -0.93
C ALA A 462 -4.44 0.73 -0.03
N ALA A 463 -3.75 1.87 -0.01
CA ALA A 463 -2.60 2.13 0.87
C ALA A 463 -2.98 2.13 2.36
N ALA A 464 -4.13 2.74 2.71
CA ALA A 464 -4.65 2.70 4.06
C ALA A 464 -5.07 1.28 4.48
N ASP A 465 -5.75 0.53 3.61
CA ASP A 465 -6.11 -0.87 3.87
C ASP A 465 -4.87 -1.76 3.99
N GLN A 466 -3.83 -1.56 3.16
CA GLN A 466 -2.57 -2.30 3.22
C GLN A 466 -1.88 -2.15 4.58
N VAL A 467 -1.68 -0.91 5.05
CA VAL A 467 -0.98 -0.67 6.31
C VAL A 467 -1.82 -1.09 7.50
N THR A 468 -3.12 -0.84 7.52
CA THR A 468 -3.99 -1.29 8.62
C THR A 468 -4.14 -2.80 8.70
N TRP A 469 -4.13 -3.52 7.57
CA TRP A 469 -4.13 -4.98 7.56
C TRP A 469 -2.84 -5.57 8.14
N ALA A 470 -1.68 -4.96 7.88
CA ALA A 470 -0.39 -5.38 8.41
C ALA A 470 -0.16 -4.94 9.88
N ALA A 471 -0.52 -3.69 10.20
CA ALA A 471 -0.49 -3.11 11.54
C ALA A 471 -1.90 -3.18 12.15
N GLU A 472 -2.32 -4.39 12.55
CA GLU A 472 -3.67 -4.68 13.05
C GLU A 472 -4.11 -3.77 14.22
N ASP A 473 -3.17 -3.14 14.94
CA ASP A 473 -3.42 -2.24 16.08
C ASP A 473 -3.45 -0.74 15.74
N LEU A 474 -3.34 -0.36 14.46
CA LEU A 474 -3.48 1.01 13.98
C LEU A 474 -4.92 1.32 13.55
N LEU A 475 -5.59 2.26 14.21
CA LEU A 475 -6.85 2.84 13.72
C LEU A 475 -6.59 4.14 12.96
N VAL A 476 -6.87 4.15 11.66
CA VAL A 476 -6.88 5.37 10.83
C VAL A 476 -8.31 5.94 10.81
N VAL A 477 -8.45 7.22 11.11
CA VAL A 477 -9.73 7.95 11.19
C VAL A 477 -9.73 9.07 10.16
N VAL A 478 -10.65 8.99 9.19
CA VAL A 478 -10.62 9.83 7.97
C VAL A 478 -11.88 10.69 7.88
N ALA A 479 -11.75 11.95 7.45
CA ALA A 479 -12.90 12.80 7.13
C ALA A 479 -13.65 12.29 5.88
N ALA A 480 -14.99 12.21 5.93
CA ALA A 480 -15.79 11.72 4.81
C ALA A 480 -15.73 12.61 3.55
N GLY A 481 -15.42 13.89 3.73
CA GLY A 481 -15.41 14.93 2.68
C GLY A 481 -16.57 15.92 2.80
N ASN A 482 -16.42 17.06 2.12
CA ASN A 482 -17.35 18.19 2.17
C ASN A 482 -18.09 18.38 0.81
N ASN A 483 -18.41 17.28 0.11
CA ASN A 483 -18.96 17.29 -1.25
C ASN A 483 -20.44 16.86 -1.35
N GLY A 484 -21.18 16.87 -0.24
CA GLY A 484 -22.64 16.67 -0.22
C GLY A 484 -23.42 17.76 -1.00
N PRO A 485 -24.75 17.61 -1.19
CA PRO A 485 -25.65 16.67 -0.52
C PRO A 485 -25.92 15.39 -1.32
N ASN A 486 -25.27 15.20 -2.47
CA ASN A 486 -25.50 14.06 -3.34
C ASN A 486 -24.94 12.77 -2.73
N THR A 487 -25.53 11.63 -3.07
CA THR A 487 -24.94 10.30 -2.81
C THR A 487 -23.68 10.09 -3.65
N LEU A 488 -22.88 9.08 -3.29
CA LEU A 488 -21.61 8.78 -3.95
C LEU A 488 -20.66 10.00 -3.93
N THR A 489 -20.50 10.63 -2.76
CA THR A 489 -19.65 11.83 -2.57
C THR A 489 -18.55 11.64 -1.52
N THR A 490 -18.47 10.47 -0.88
CA THR A 490 -17.36 10.13 0.04
C THR A 490 -16.02 10.11 -0.70
N GLY A 491 -15.01 10.71 -0.06
CA GLY A 491 -13.68 10.85 -0.63
C GLY A 491 -12.71 9.71 -0.29
N SER A 492 -11.52 9.74 -0.87
CA SER A 492 -10.39 8.84 -0.56
C SER A 492 -9.36 9.57 0.30
N PRO A 493 -8.80 8.96 1.37
CA PRO A 493 -8.85 7.54 1.75
C PRO A 493 -10.12 7.09 2.50
N GLY A 494 -11.17 7.92 2.56
CA GLY A 494 -12.42 7.62 3.25
C GLY A 494 -13.29 6.51 2.63
N ASN A 495 -12.92 5.92 1.48
CA ASN A 495 -13.61 4.76 0.90
C ASN A 495 -12.90 3.43 1.21
N ALA A 496 -11.74 3.47 1.88
CA ALA A 496 -11.04 2.32 2.44
C ALA A 496 -11.95 1.49 3.35
N LYS A 497 -11.71 0.18 3.39
CA LYS A 497 -12.54 -0.76 4.16
C LYS A 497 -12.21 -0.69 5.65
N ASN A 498 -10.93 -0.50 5.95
CA ASN A 498 -10.39 -0.68 7.29
C ASN A 498 -10.47 0.61 8.11
N VAL A 499 -10.29 1.77 7.47
CA VAL A 499 -10.38 3.09 8.13
C VAL A 499 -11.77 3.36 8.71
N LEU A 500 -11.84 4.22 9.71
CA LEU A 500 -13.08 4.74 10.28
C LEU A 500 -13.39 6.10 9.63
N THR A 501 -14.30 6.10 8.65
CA THR A 501 -14.69 7.32 7.92
C THR A 501 -15.77 8.08 8.66
N VAL A 502 -15.57 9.38 8.88
CA VAL A 502 -16.41 10.21 9.76
C VAL A 502 -17.16 11.29 8.97
N GLY A 503 -18.49 11.19 8.96
CA GLY A 503 -19.40 12.24 8.47
C GLY A 503 -19.70 13.28 9.54
N ALA A 504 -20.25 14.42 9.12
CA ALA A 504 -20.59 15.50 10.04
C ALA A 504 -22.08 15.52 10.43
N LEU A 505 -22.33 16.01 11.63
CA LEU A 505 -23.62 16.49 12.12
C LEU A 505 -23.54 18.01 12.37
N GLY A 506 -24.69 18.65 12.58
CA GLY A 506 -24.72 20.02 13.10
C GLY A 506 -24.09 20.14 14.51
N HIS A 507 -24.06 21.37 15.04
CA HIS A 507 -23.45 21.66 16.34
C HIS A 507 -24.05 20.85 17.50
N ALA A 508 -23.19 20.44 18.45
CA ALA A 508 -23.54 19.74 19.67
C ALA A 508 -24.50 18.57 19.44
N GLY A 509 -25.61 18.49 20.19
CA GLY A 509 -26.58 17.40 20.13
C GLY A 509 -27.43 17.33 18.86
N SER A 510 -27.07 18.02 17.79
CA SER A 510 -27.77 17.92 16.51
C SER A 510 -27.75 16.49 15.96
N VAL A 511 -28.85 16.11 15.32
CA VAL A 511 -29.00 14.87 14.54
C VAL A 511 -29.07 15.15 13.04
N GLU A 512 -29.00 16.42 12.63
CA GLU A 512 -29.04 16.83 11.23
C GLU A 512 -27.67 16.65 10.59
N VAL A 513 -27.61 15.96 9.46
CA VAL A 513 -26.42 15.87 8.60
C VAL A 513 -26.38 17.15 7.74
N PRO A 514 -25.35 18.01 7.87
CA PRO A 514 -25.25 19.22 7.07
C PRO A 514 -25.26 18.92 5.57
N TRP A 515 -25.77 19.87 4.77
CA TRP A 515 -25.93 19.66 3.33
C TRP A 515 -24.60 19.38 2.61
N TRP A 516 -23.49 19.95 3.09
CA TRP A 516 -22.16 19.77 2.53
C TRP A 516 -21.49 18.46 2.97
N SER A 517 -21.95 17.78 4.03
CA SER A 517 -21.29 16.53 4.47
C SER A 517 -21.42 15.48 3.37
N SER A 518 -20.29 14.92 2.93
CA SER A 518 -20.26 13.84 1.94
C SER A 518 -21.03 12.62 2.44
N ARG A 519 -21.63 11.92 1.48
CA ARG A 519 -22.61 10.85 1.70
C ARG A 519 -22.26 9.68 0.79
N GLY A 520 -22.41 8.49 1.31
CA GLY A 520 -22.19 7.28 0.55
C GLY A 520 -23.37 6.92 -0.38
N PRO A 521 -23.60 5.62 -0.62
CA PRO A 521 -22.65 4.55 -0.30
C PRO A 521 -21.29 4.79 -0.97
N ALA A 522 -20.29 3.98 -0.68
CA ALA A 522 -19.18 3.84 -1.62
C ALA A 522 -19.70 3.34 -2.98
N ALA A 523 -18.90 3.45 -4.04
CA ALA A 523 -19.33 3.15 -5.41
C ALA A 523 -19.71 1.68 -5.63
N ASP A 524 -19.16 0.79 -4.81
CA ASP A 524 -19.50 -0.64 -4.75
C ASP A 524 -20.78 -0.95 -3.93
N GLY A 525 -21.34 0.05 -3.23
CA GLY A 525 -22.53 -0.10 -2.40
C GLY A 525 -22.26 -0.23 -0.90
N ARG A 526 -20.99 -0.26 -0.44
CA ARG A 526 -20.67 -0.29 1.00
C ARG A 526 -21.20 0.93 1.74
N LEU A 527 -21.58 0.75 2.99
CA LEU A 527 -22.03 1.82 3.88
C LEU A 527 -20.85 2.73 4.24
N LYS A 528 -20.87 3.96 3.72
CA LYS A 528 -19.98 5.06 4.11
C LYS A 528 -20.82 6.35 4.29
N PRO A 529 -20.41 7.30 5.15
CA PRO A 529 -19.36 7.16 6.17
C PRO A 529 -19.68 6.03 7.16
N ASP A 530 -18.71 5.59 7.96
CA ASP A 530 -18.95 4.56 8.98
C ASP A 530 -19.72 5.16 10.18
N ILE A 531 -19.37 6.38 10.59
CA ILE A 531 -19.88 7.04 11.79
C ILE A 531 -20.09 8.54 11.54
N ALA A 532 -20.92 9.19 12.35
CA ALA A 532 -21.10 10.63 12.33
C ALA A 532 -20.77 11.29 13.68
N ALA A 533 -20.20 12.50 13.63
CA ALA A 533 -19.92 13.33 14.79
C ALA A 533 -20.23 14.80 14.49
N PRO A 534 -20.45 15.67 15.49
CA PRO A 534 -20.65 17.09 15.23
C PRO A 534 -19.49 17.67 14.41
N GLY A 535 -19.85 18.38 13.33
CA GLY A 535 -18.96 19.05 12.37
C GLY A 535 -19.41 20.49 12.00
N THR A 536 -20.09 21.22 12.88
CA THR A 536 -20.41 22.67 12.71
C THR A 536 -20.13 23.43 14.03
N ASP A 537 -19.24 24.43 14.02
CA ASP A 537 -19.05 25.44 15.09
C ASP A 537 -18.45 25.07 16.50
N ILE A 538 -17.58 24.05 16.74
CA ILE A 538 -16.64 24.06 17.92
C ILE A 538 -15.54 25.09 17.74
N TRP A 539 -15.28 25.66 18.90
CA TRP A 539 -14.03 26.16 19.42
C TRP A 539 -12.95 25.08 19.54
N SER A 540 -11.81 25.33 18.90
CA SER A 540 -10.56 24.58 19.11
C SER A 540 -9.38 25.56 18.99
N ALA A 541 -8.15 25.07 19.13
CA ALA A 541 -6.92 25.83 18.97
C ALA A 541 -6.89 26.61 17.65
N SER A 542 -6.48 27.88 17.72
CA SER A 542 -6.22 28.72 16.55
C SER A 542 -4.71 28.89 16.38
N ALA A 543 -4.21 28.85 15.15
CA ALA A 543 -2.83 29.25 14.88
C ALA A 543 -2.57 30.73 15.21
N THR A 544 -1.33 31.07 15.55
CA THR A 544 -0.85 32.45 15.69
C THR A 544 0.01 32.89 14.51
N LEU A 545 -0.17 34.14 14.08
CA LEU A 545 0.69 34.76 13.06
C LEU A 545 2.11 34.97 13.61
N TYR A 546 3.10 34.81 12.73
CA TYR A 546 4.53 34.87 13.02
C TYR A 546 4.93 36.04 13.95
N SER A 547 5.37 35.74 15.18
CA SER A 547 6.02 36.70 16.05
C SER A 547 7.10 36.05 16.91
N SER A 548 8.26 36.69 17.03
CA SER A 548 9.41 36.28 17.86
C SER A 548 9.18 36.39 19.38
N VAL A 549 7.92 36.41 19.80
CA VAL A 549 7.45 36.47 21.18
C VAL A 549 6.29 35.48 21.27
N PRO A 550 6.23 34.58 22.27
CA PRO A 550 5.08 33.71 22.45
C PRO A 550 3.79 34.54 22.59
N ARG A 551 2.92 34.45 21.59
CA ARG A 551 1.56 34.96 21.63
C ARG A 551 0.62 33.77 21.64
N TYR A 552 -0.14 33.65 22.72
CA TYR A 552 -1.22 32.69 22.83
C TYR A 552 -2.46 33.27 22.14
N SER A 553 -2.96 32.55 21.13
CA SER A 553 -4.21 32.83 20.42
C SER A 553 -5.41 32.41 21.28
N ALA A 554 -6.52 33.15 21.17
CA ALA A 554 -7.80 32.65 21.63
C ALA A 554 -8.30 31.52 20.70
N PRO A 555 -9.12 30.57 21.19
CA PRO A 555 -9.77 29.55 20.36
C PRO A 555 -10.59 30.13 19.21
N ALA A 556 -10.80 29.35 18.15
CA ALA A 556 -11.55 29.74 16.95
C ALA A 556 -12.55 28.67 16.48
N GLN A 557 -13.52 29.07 15.65
CA GLN A 557 -14.54 28.23 15.02
C GLN A 557 -14.32 28.10 13.50
N LEU A 558 -14.77 26.99 12.91
CA LEU A 558 -14.75 26.62 11.48
C LEU A 558 -16.03 25.76 11.17
N SER A 559 -16.32 25.31 9.91
CA SER A 559 -17.59 24.58 9.47
C SER A 559 -17.45 23.38 8.46
N GLY A 560 -17.59 22.08 8.84
CA GLY A 560 -17.26 20.91 7.96
C GLY A 560 -16.84 19.53 8.61
N THR A 561 -16.61 18.48 7.80
CA THR A 561 -16.29 17.09 8.25
C THR A 561 -14.91 16.92 8.87
N SER A 562 -13.96 17.80 8.55
CA SER A 562 -12.58 17.70 8.99
C SER A 562 -12.40 17.82 10.51
N MET A 563 -13.41 18.26 11.27
CA MET A 563 -13.38 18.25 12.75
C MET A 563 -14.31 17.23 13.41
N ALA A 564 -15.21 16.64 12.63
CA ALA A 564 -15.92 15.45 13.07
C ALA A 564 -14.89 14.31 13.29
N ALA A 565 -13.99 14.11 12.32
CA ALA A 565 -12.92 13.12 12.36
C ALA A 565 -11.99 13.20 13.60
N PRO A 566 -11.33 14.32 13.93
CA PRO A 566 -10.40 14.41 15.06
C PRO A 566 -11.09 14.31 16.41
N THR A 567 -12.37 14.69 16.52
CA THR A 567 -13.10 14.39 17.76
C THR A 567 -13.26 12.87 17.94
N ILE A 568 -13.48 12.12 16.85
CA ILE A 568 -13.47 10.65 16.87
C ILE A 568 -12.07 10.09 17.13
N SER A 569 -11.00 10.69 16.61
CA SER A 569 -9.62 10.29 16.94
C SER A 569 -9.29 10.47 18.42
N GLY A 570 -9.71 11.59 19.03
CA GLY A 570 -9.59 11.77 20.49
C GLY A 570 -10.50 10.81 21.28
N ALA A 571 -11.71 10.52 20.78
CA ALA A 571 -12.60 9.51 21.38
C ALA A 571 -11.99 8.10 21.34
N ALA A 572 -11.29 7.77 20.25
CA ALA A 572 -10.51 6.54 20.13
C ALA A 572 -9.34 6.50 21.13
N ALA A 573 -8.72 7.65 21.46
CA ALA A 573 -7.68 7.71 22.48
C ALA A 573 -8.24 7.46 23.89
N LEU A 574 -9.41 8.02 24.23
CA LEU A 574 -10.10 7.69 25.49
C LEU A 574 -10.45 6.19 25.57
N LEU A 575 -10.95 5.62 24.47
CA LEU A 575 -11.27 4.21 24.33
C LEU A 575 -10.03 3.31 24.49
N ARG A 576 -8.91 3.67 23.86
CA ARG A 576 -7.65 2.93 23.99
C ARG A 576 -7.11 3.00 25.42
N GLN A 577 -7.25 4.14 26.09
CA GLN A 577 -6.92 4.27 27.51
C GLN A 577 -7.82 3.40 28.41
N TYR A 578 -9.13 3.32 28.14
CA TYR A 578 -10.06 2.43 28.88
C TYR A 578 -9.58 0.97 28.88
N PHE A 579 -9.02 0.50 27.75
CA PHE A 579 -8.44 -0.82 27.65
C PHE A 579 -7.04 -0.93 28.28
N SER A 580 -6.13 0.03 28.08
CA SER A 580 -4.79 -0.02 28.66
C SER A 580 -4.79 0.09 30.19
N ASP A 581 -5.74 0.86 30.75
CA ASP A 581 -5.94 1.00 32.20
C ASP A 581 -6.70 -0.19 32.82
N GLY A 582 -7.08 -1.17 31.98
CA GLY A 582 -7.65 -2.45 32.38
C GLY A 582 -9.05 -2.34 32.97
N PHE A 583 -9.93 -1.51 32.40
CA PHE A 583 -11.36 -1.51 32.81
C PHE A 583 -12.10 -2.75 32.28
N TYR A 584 -11.92 -3.10 30.99
CA TYR A 584 -12.40 -4.36 30.43
C TYR A 584 -11.55 -5.54 30.95
N PRO A 585 -12.13 -6.70 31.32
CA PRO A 585 -13.52 -7.14 31.21
C PRO A 585 -14.31 -7.06 32.53
N ARG A 586 -13.96 -6.17 33.47
CA ARG A 586 -14.56 -6.10 34.83
C ARG A 586 -15.19 -4.75 35.20
N GLY A 587 -15.27 -3.82 34.25
CA GLY A 587 -15.82 -2.47 34.42
C GLY A 587 -15.04 -1.60 35.41
N ARG A 588 -13.82 -1.98 35.80
CA ARG A 588 -13.02 -1.33 36.85
C ARG A 588 -11.53 -1.50 36.58
N ARG A 589 -10.76 -0.42 36.72
CA ARG A 589 -9.30 -0.40 36.51
C ARG A 589 -8.62 -1.54 37.27
N THR A 590 -8.09 -2.52 36.55
CA THR A 590 -7.30 -3.60 37.11
C THR A 590 -6.08 -3.87 36.23
N ALA A 591 -4.88 -3.66 36.77
CA ALA A 591 -3.64 -3.75 35.99
C ALA A 591 -3.36 -5.14 35.36
N ASP A 592 -3.99 -6.22 35.85
CA ASP A 592 -3.90 -7.57 35.25
C ASP A 592 -4.83 -7.76 34.04
N ASP A 593 -5.75 -6.82 33.79
CA ASP A 593 -6.65 -6.78 32.63
C ASP A 593 -6.27 -5.72 31.60
N ALA A 594 -5.14 -5.02 31.81
CA ALA A 594 -4.58 -4.12 30.80
C ALA A 594 -4.51 -4.83 29.44
N TYR A 595 -5.14 -4.24 28.43
CA TYR A 595 -5.35 -4.82 27.11
C TYR A 595 -5.02 -3.78 26.04
N SER A 596 -4.27 -4.17 25.02
CA SER A 596 -3.98 -3.33 23.86
C SER A 596 -4.96 -3.71 22.75
N PRO A 597 -6.00 -2.92 22.46
CA PRO A 597 -6.99 -3.27 21.44
C PRO A 597 -6.39 -3.17 20.03
N SER A 598 -6.84 -4.01 19.10
CA SER A 598 -6.63 -3.78 17.66
C SER A 598 -7.37 -2.52 17.18
N GLY A 599 -6.98 -2.00 16.01
CA GLY A 599 -7.74 -0.99 15.29
C GLY A 599 -9.15 -1.50 14.94
N ALA A 600 -9.29 -2.79 14.61
CA ALA A 600 -10.60 -3.43 14.41
C ALA A 600 -11.45 -3.40 15.69
N VAL A 601 -10.90 -3.73 16.87
CA VAL A 601 -11.63 -3.59 18.15
C VAL A 601 -12.00 -2.14 18.42
N MET A 602 -11.09 -1.18 18.19
CA MET A 602 -11.42 0.24 18.37
C MET A 602 -12.55 0.69 17.43
N LYS A 603 -12.52 0.30 16.15
CA LYS A 603 -13.58 0.55 15.17
C LYS A 603 -14.90 -0.09 15.62
N ALA A 604 -14.89 -1.38 15.97
CA ALA A 604 -16.08 -2.11 16.41
C ALA A 604 -16.73 -1.50 17.66
N VAL A 605 -15.95 -1.07 18.66
CA VAL A 605 -16.51 -0.43 19.87
C VAL A 605 -17.09 0.93 19.53
N LEU A 606 -16.41 1.77 18.74
CA LEU A 606 -16.95 3.09 18.36
C LEU A 606 -18.29 2.96 17.58
N LEU A 607 -18.40 1.97 16.69
CA LEU A 607 -19.61 1.70 15.90
C LEU A 607 -20.72 1.01 16.72
N ASN A 608 -20.37 0.16 17.69
CA ASN A 608 -21.35 -0.46 18.57
C ASN A 608 -21.96 0.55 19.57
N GLY A 609 -21.28 1.65 19.89
CA GLY A 609 -21.80 2.69 20.79
C GLY A 609 -22.82 3.64 20.15
N THR A 610 -22.95 3.64 18.82
CA THR A 610 -23.65 4.72 18.11
C THR A 610 -25.13 4.85 18.45
N ASN A 611 -25.59 6.11 18.46
CA ASN A 611 -26.99 6.46 18.58
C ASN A 611 -27.61 6.69 17.18
N PRO A 612 -28.77 6.08 16.86
CA PRO A 612 -29.49 6.39 15.63
C PRO A 612 -29.83 7.89 15.49
N VAL A 613 -29.64 8.42 14.28
CA VAL A 613 -30.09 9.77 13.90
C VAL A 613 -31.39 9.70 13.09
N ALA A 614 -32.18 10.77 13.13
CA ALA A 614 -33.55 10.76 12.62
C ALA A 614 -33.62 11.08 11.12
N ALA A 615 -33.93 10.05 10.32
CA ALA A 615 -34.21 10.08 8.88
C ALA A 615 -33.01 10.40 7.93
N PRO A 616 -32.89 9.71 6.77
CA PRO A 616 -33.67 8.54 6.34
C PRO A 616 -33.40 7.31 7.24
N ALA A 617 -34.09 6.19 6.99
CA ALA A 617 -34.04 5.00 7.84
C ALA A 617 -32.61 4.57 8.18
N TRP A 618 -32.30 4.41 9.47
CA TRP A 618 -30.98 4.10 10.00
C TRP A 618 -30.68 2.58 9.94
N PRO A 619 -29.42 2.14 9.74
CA PRO A 619 -28.26 2.92 9.29
C PRO A 619 -28.45 3.46 7.87
N ASN A 620 -27.76 4.55 7.51
CA ASN A 620 -27.92 5.19 6.21
C ASN A 620 -26.60 5.76 5.67
N ALA A 621 -26.57 6.01 4.36
CA ALA A 621 -25.43 6.59 3.66
C ALA A 621 -25.10 8.07 4.05
N ASP A 622 -25.94 8.71 4.85
CA ASP A 622 -25.74 10.12 5.24
C ASP A 622 -24.97 10.23 6.56
N SER A 623 -25.09 9.24 7.44
CA SER A 623 -24.57 9.23 8.81
C SER A 623 -23.90 7.91 9.24
N GLY A 624 -23.88 6.91 8.34
CA GLY A 624 -23.37 5.58 8.61
C GLY A 624 -24.19 4.83 9.65
N TRP A 625 -23.48 4.29 10.63
CA TRP A 625 -24.02 3.71 11.86
C TRP A 625 -24.53 4.78 12.84
N GLY A 626 -24.55 6.06 12.48
CA GLY A 626 -25.16 7.14 13.26
C GLY A 626 -24.17 7.90 14.13
N ARG A 627 -24.70 8.62 15.14
CA ARG A 627 -23.91 9.52 15.96
C ARG A 627 -23.04 8.75 16.95
N ALA A 628 -21.76 9.08 17.04
CA ALA A 628 -20.85 8.52 18.04
C ALA A 628 -21.30 8.80 19.49
N TRP A 629 -21.20 7.79 20.35
CA TRP A 629 -21.52 7.90 21.78
C TRP A 629 -20.70 6.88 22.59
N LEU A 630 -19.71 7.36 23.36
CA LEU A 630 -18.78 6.51 24.13
C LEU A 630 -19.43 5.89 25.38
N ASP A 631 -20.14 6.69 26.18
CA ASP A 631 -20.89 6.19 27.35
C ASP A 631 -22.12 5.36 26.93
N GLY A 632 -22.36 5.22 25.61
CA GLY A 632 -23.37 4.35 25.02
C GLY A 632 -23.07 2.87 25.18
N ASN A 633 -21.78 2.50 25.26
CA ASN A 633 -21.35 1.10 25.34
C ASN A 633 -20.07 0.82 26.14
N LEU A 634 -19.32 1.83 26.58
CA LEU A 634 -18.24 1.61 27.54
C LEU A 634 -18.82 1.23 28.91
N TRP A 635 -18.58 -0.02 29.32
CA TRP A 635 -19.13 -0.53 30.58
C TRP A 635 -18.26 -0.13 31.78
N PHE A 636 -18.89 0.53 32.76
CA PHE A 636 -18.30 0.79 34.06
C PHE A 636 -19.10 0.08 35.16
N ALA A 637 -18.40 -0.61 36.07
CA ALA A 637 -19.02 -1.27 37.21
C ALA A 637 -19.64 -0.25 38.19
N GLN A 638 -19.16 1.00 38.18
CA GLN A 638 -19.76 2.14 38.85
C GLN A 638 -19.80 3.32 37.86
N THR A 639 -20.99 3.86 37.59
CA THR A 639 -21.16 5.02 36.71
C THR A 639 -20.69 6.31 37.40
N ALA A 640 -20.33 7.31 36.60
CA ALA A 640 -19.92 8.63 37.11
C ALA A 640 -21.07 9.36 37.87
N SER A 641 -22.33 9.01 37.58
CA SER A 641 -23.52 9.50 38.28
C SER A 641 -23.87 8.74 39.56
N GLY A 642 -23.18 7.63 39.84
CA GLY A 642 -23.47 6.71 40.94
C GLY A 642 -24.47 5.63 40.57
N GLY A 643 -24.16 4.39 40.96
CA GLY A 643 -24.93 3.18 40.62
C GLY A 643 -24.21 2.29 39.60
N ASP A 644 -24.71 1.07 39.44
CA ASP A 644 -24.13 0.06 38.55
C ASP A 644 -24.67 0.26 37.13
N ASP A 645 -23.81 0.29 36.10
CA ASP A 645 -24.28 0.17 34.73
C ASP A 645 -24.82 -1.26 34.52
N THR A 646 -26.02 -1.37 33.94
CA THR A 646 -26.69 -2.63 33.65
C THR A 646 -26.35 -3.18 32.28
N ARG A 647 -25.76 -2.38 31.38
CA ARG A 647 -25.20 -2.85 30.12
C ARG A 647 -23.83 -3.46 30.41
N ARG A 648 -23.58 -4.67 29.93
CA ARG A 648 -22.24 -5.27 29.89
C ARG A 648 -21.63 -5.10 28.51
N LEU A 649 -20.32 -5.20 28.44
CA LEU A 649 -19.52 -5.22 27.21
C LEU A 649 -18.74 -6.53 27.14
N ARG A 650 -18.72 -7.17 25.97
CA ARG A 650 -17.88 -8.33 25.64
C ARG A 650 -17.10 -8.02 24.37
N ILE A 651 -15.82 -8.32 24.37
CA ILE A 651 -14.93 -8.24 23.20
C ILE A 651 -14.46 -9.66 22.85
N LEU A 652 -14.57 -10.04 21.58
CA LEU A 652 -14.18 -11.34 21.04
C LEU A 652 -13.34 -11.10 19.79
N GLU A 653 -12.03 -11.18 19.94
CA GLU A 653 -11.06 -10.83 18.91
C GLU A 653 -10.29 -12.06 18.41
N ARG A 654 -9.90 -12.03 17.13
CA ARG A 654 -8.89 -12.90 16.53
C ARG A 654 -7.92 -12.06 15.70
N PRO A 655 -6.60 -12.10 15.94
CA PRO A 655 -5.64 -11.52 14.99
C PRO A 655 -5.65 -12.31 13.68
N ASN A 656 -5.18 -11.73 12.57
CA ASN A 656 -5.17 -12.37 11.24
C ASN A 656 -4.55 -13.77 11.24
N ALA A 657 -3.40 -13.92 11.92
CA ALA A 657 -2.72 -15.21 12.07
C ALA A 657 -3.56 -16.31 12.75
N ALA A 658 -4.51 -15.93 13.62
CA ALA A 658 -5.45 -16.85 14.29
C ALA A 658 -6.90 -16.71 13.77
N GLY A 659 -7.07 -16.09 12.60
CA GLY A 659 -8.35 -15.78 11.99
C GLY A 659 -9.16 -17.00 11.53
N LEU A 660 -10.17 -16.75 10.70
CA LEU A 660 -10.92 -17.78 9.99
C LEU A 660 -10.42 -17.91 8.56
N ALA A 661 -10.39 -19.13 8.05
CA ALA A 661 -10.21 -19.43 6.64
C ALA A 661 -11.57 -19.86 6.03
N THR A 662 -11.84 -19.60 4.74
CA THR A 662 -13.04 -20.07 3.99
C THR A 662 -13.56 -21.43 4.46
N GLY A 663 -14.84 -21.46 4.83
CA GLY A 663 -15.57 -22.62 5.35
C GLY A 663 -15.48 -22.82 6.86
N GLU A 664 -14.55 -22.15 7.56
CA GLU A 664 -14.45 -22.23 9.02
C GLU A 664 -15.52 -21.37 9.72
N THR A 665 -15.79 -21.65 10.99
CA THR A 665 -16.72 -20.88 11.82
C THR A 665 -16.24 -20.85 13.26
N HIS A 666 -16.26 -19.66 13.87
CA HIS A 666 -16.12 -19.50 15.32
C HIS A 666 -17.51 -19.25 15.92
N GLU A 667 -17.89 -19.98 16.97
CA GLU A 667 -19.16 -19.80 17.70
C GLU A 667 -18.86 -19.35 19.14
N TYR A 668 -19.65 -18.42 19.68
CA TYR A 668 -19.53 -17.90 21.04
C TYR A 668 -20.90 -17.83 21.72
N GLY A 669 -20.95 -18.02 23.04
CA GLY A 669 -22.18 -17.92 23.82
C GLY A 669 -22.31 -16.60 24.58
N ILE A 670 -23.55 -16.12 24.71
CA ILE A 670 -24.01 -15.27 25.82
C ILE A 670 -25.06 -16.09 26.56
N ALA A 671 -24.76 -16.56 27.77
CA ALA A 671 -25.59 -17.52 28.50
C ALA A 671 -26.87 -16.91 29.09
N ASN A 672 -26.77 -15.70 29.67
CA ASN A 672 -27.78 -15.17 30.59
C ASN A 672 -28.20 -13.73 30.25
N LEU A 673 -28.77 -13.49 29.06
CA LEU A 673 -29.33 -12.16 28.71
C LEU A 673 -30.65 -11.91 29.45
N GLY A 674 -30.80 -10.73 30.08
CA GLY A 674 -31.99 -10.39 30.86
C GLY A 674 -33.19 -9.86 30.06
N GLY A 675 -32.98 -9.35 28.84
CA GLY A 675 -34.04 -8.87 27.94
C GLY A 675 -34.62 -7.49 28.30
N ARG A 676 -33.95 -6.72 29.18
CA ARG A 676 -34.42 -5.40 29.65
C ARG A 676 -33.75 -4.22 28.96
N ALA A 677 -32.67 -4.46 28.22
CA ALA A 677 -31.96 -3.48 27.42
C ALA A 677 -31.69 -4.03 26.01
N GLU A 678 -31.26 -3.14 25.12
CA GLU A 678 -30.82 -3.50 23.77
C GLU A 678 -29.66 -4.51 23.80
N LEU A 679 -29.79 -5.59 23.03
CA LEU A 679 -28.64 -6.40 22.62
C LEU A 679 -28.13 -5.86 21.29
N ARG A 680 -26.87 -5.48 21.24
CA ARG A 680 -26.17 -5.12 20.01
C ARG A 680 -24.90 -5.93 19.88
N ALA A 681 -24.62 -6.42 18.68
CA ALA A 681 -23.40 -7.10 18.30
C ALA A 681 -22.86 -6.45 17.02
N THR A 682 -21.61 -5.99 17.03
CA THR A 682 -20.93 -5.38 15.88
C THR A 682 -19.65 -6.16 15.58
N LEU A 683 -19.60 -6.80 14.42
CA LEU A 683 -18.43 -7.44 13.83
C LEU A 683 -17.71 -6.43 12.94
N THR A 684 -16.39 -6.37 13.03
CA THR A 684 -15.54 -5.67 12.05
C THR A 684 -14.29 -6.48 11.77
N TRP A 685 -13.67 -6.25 10.61
CA TRP A 685 -12.34 -6.76 10.30
C TRP A 685 -11.56 -5.76 9.46
N PHE A 686 -10.23 -5.88 9.53
CA PHE A 686 -9.34 -5.22 8.59
C PHE A 686 -9.03 -6.21 7.47
N ASP A 687 -9.57 -5.93 6.29
CA ASP A 687 -9.55 -6.76 5.09
C ASP A 687 -8.30 -6.43 4.25
N PRO A 688 -7.61 -7.40 3.62
CA PRO A 688 -6.51 -7.12 2.70
C PRO A 688 -6.88 -6.09 1.62
N PRO A 689 -5.94 -5.25 1.15
CA PRO A 689 -6.23 -4.24 0.15
C PRO A 689 -6.79 -4.87 -1.14
N ALA A 690 -7.81 -4.21 -1.69
CA ALA A 690 -8.41 -4.60 -2.97
C ALA A 690 -7.57 -4.05 -4.13
N THR A 691 -7.66 -4.65 -5.30
CA THR A 691 -7.02 -4.11 -6.51
C THR A 691 -7.80 -2.90 -7.02
N PRO A 692 -7.21 -1.70 -7.15
CA PRO A 692 -7.92 -0.54 -7.69
C PRO A 692 -8.51 -0.81 -9.09
N GLY A 693 -9.72 -0.31 -9.33
CA GLY A 693 -10.46 -0.53 -10.58
C GLY A 693 -11.48 -1.68 -10.57
N VAL A 694 -11.50 -2.56 -9.55
CA VAL A 694 -12.57 -3.58 -9.37
C VAL A 694 -13.90 -2.94 -8.95
N ALA A 695 -15.03 -3.64 -9.20
CA ALA A 695 -16.37 -3.12 -8.90
C ALA A 695 -16.81 -3.30 -7.44
N ALA A 696 -16.15 -4.18 -6.68
CA ALA A 696 -16.41 -4.43 -5.26
C ALA A 696 -15.07 -4.57 -4.54
N ALA A 697 -14.86 -3.78 -3.49
CA ALA A 697 -13.56 -3.76 -2.80
C ALA A 697 -13.37 -4.92 -1.81
N LEU A 698 -14.44 -5.60 -1.37
CA LEU A 698 -14.35 -6.68 -0.39
C LEU A 698 -13.49 -7.85 -0.94
N VAL A 699 -12.51 -8.30 -0.16
CA VAL A 699 -11.65 -9.45 -0.49
C VAL A 699 -12.05 -10.66 0.34
N ASN A 700 -12.00 -10.53 1.67
CA ASN A 700 -12.39 -11.54 2.62
C ASN A 700 -13.76 -11.20 3.24
N ASP A 701 -14.69 -12.12 3.09
CA ASP A 701 -16.10 -12.05 3.46
C ASP A 701 -16.39 -12.89 4.73
N LEU A 702 -16.93 -12.23 5.77
CA LEU A 702 -17.22 -12.80 7.07
C LEU A 702 -18.67 -12.51 7.53
N ASP A 703 -19.53 -13.53 7.60
CA ASP A 703 -20.89 -13.40 8.14
C ASP A 703 -20.90 -13.39 9.68
N LEU A 704 -21.63 -12.46 10.29
CA LEU A 704 -22.14 -12.50 11.66
C LEU A 704 -23.54 -13.15 11.67
N GLU A 705 -23.71 -14.25 12.42
CA GLU A 705 -25.03 -14.76 12.80
C GLU A 705 -25.26 -14.62 14.32
N LEU A 706 -26.49 -14.32 14.70
CA LEU A 706 -26.97 -14.42 16.09
C LEU A 706 -28.16 -15.40 16.14
N VAL A 707 -28.01 -16.50 16.86
CA VAL A 707 -29.08 -17.45 17.15
C VAL A 707 -29.71 -17.12 18.50
N ALA A 708 -31.01 -16.81 18.49
CA ALA A 708 -31.79 -16.43 19.67
C ALA A 708 -32.30 -17.65 20.48
N PRO A 709 -32.79 -17.45 21.72
CA PRO A 709 -33.33 -18.52 22.58
C PRO A 709 -34.48 -19.31 21.96
N ASP A 710 -35.28 -18.68 21.08
CA ASP A 710 -36.38 -19.31 20.35
C ASP A 710 -35.94 -20.03 19.04
N GLY A 711 -34.64 -20.03 18.75
CA GLY A 711 -34.05 -20.67 17.59
C GLY A 711 -33.99 -19.80 16.32
N ARG A 712 -34.54 -18.58 16.34
CA ARG A 712 -34.42 -17.65 15.20
C ARG A 712 -32.97 -17.26 14.94
N VAL A 713 -32.61 -17.10 13.67
CA VAL A 713 -31.29 -16.65 13.24
C VAL A 713 -31.40 -15.24 12.69
N TYR A 714 -30.62 -14.31 13.23
CA TYR A 714 -30.42 -12.97 12.69
C TYR A 714 -29.05 -12.94 12.00
N ARG A 715 -28.94 -12.25 10.86
CA ARG A 715 -27.65 -11.99 10.18
C ARG A 715 -27.25 -10.54 10.35
N GLY A 716 -25.96 -10.22 10.24
CA GLY A 716 -25.51 -8.85 10.19
C GLY A 716 -26.18 -8.07 9.06
N ASN A 717 -26.47 -6.80 9.32
CA ASN A 717 -27.04 -5.83 8.38
C ASN A 717 -28.42 -6.19 7.77
N ALA A 718 -28.99 -7.35 8.11
CA ALA A 718 -30.37 -7.75 7.85
C ALA A 718 -31.36 -6.92 8.71
N LEU A 719 -31.49 -5.63 8.38
CA LEU A 719 -32.21 -4.63 9.17
C LEU A 719 -33.49 -4.16 8.47
N ALA A 720 -34.57 -4.04 9.23
CA ALA A 720 -35.76 -3.30 8.83
C ALA A 720 -35.95 -2.11 9.79
N ALA A 721 -35.93 -0.89 9.26
CA ALA A 721 -36.04 0.35 10.04
C ALA A 721 -35.08 0.42 11.26
N GLY A 722 -33.84 -0.08 11.10
CA GLY A 722 -32.83 -0.04 12.16
C GLY A 722 -32.93 -1.12 13.23
N VAL A 723 -33.69 -2.18 12.97
CA VAL A 723 -33.85 -3.34 13.87
C VAL A 723 -33.60 -4.61 13.07
N SER A 724 -32.85 -5.56 13.63
CA SER A 724 -32.58 -6.83 12.96
C SER A 724 -33.83 -7.66 12.79
N VAL A 725 -34.02 -8.18 11.58
CA VAL A 725 -35.07 -9.14 11.25
C VAL A 725 -34.48 -10.56 11.15
N PRO A 726 -35.22 -11.60 11.59
CA PRO A 726 -34.75 -12.96 11.44
C PRO A 726 -34.77 -13.39 9.96
N ASP A 727 -33.91 -14.35 9.63
CA ASP A 727 -33.88 -15.06 8.34
C ASP A 727 -33.66 -14.16 7.11
N GLY A 728 -33.06 -12.98 7.30
CA GLY A 728 -32.56 -12.14 6.21
C GLY A 728 -31.33 -12.73 5.51
N ALA A 729 -30.90 -12.08 4.42
CA ALA A 729 -29.65 -12.40 3.73
C ALA A 729 -28.42 -11.96 4.55
N ALA A 730 -27.26 -12.55 4.27
CA ALA A 730 -25.95 -12.07 4.75
C ALA A 730 -25.53 -10.80 4.00
N ASP A 731 -24.54 -10.06 4.51
CA ASP A 731 -23.98 -8.88 3.84
C ASP A 731 -22.65 -9.22 3.15
N ASP A 732 -22.73 -9.44 1.84
CA ASP A 732 -21.61 -9.80 0.98
C ASP A 732 -20.76 -8.59 0.51
N LEU A 733 -20.87 -7.44 1.18
CA LEU A 733 -20.23 -6.18 0.76
C LEU A 733 -19.42 -5.49 1.86
N ASN A 734 -19.87 -5.51 3.13
CA ASN A 734 -19.36 -4.62 4.17
C ASN A 734 -18.41 -5.32 5.16
N THR A 735 -17.23 -4.73 5.41
CA THR A 735 -16.32 -5.11 6.52
C THR A 735 -16.81 -4.72 7.91
N VAL A 736 -18.10 -4.36 8.02
CA VAL A 736 -18.81 -4.04 9.25
C VAL A 736 -20.20 -4.66 9.18
N GLU A 737 -20.44 -5.63 10.04
CA GLU A 737 -21.76 -6.26 10.20
C GLU A 737 -22.32 -5.99 11.61
N GLN A 738 -23.56 -5.49 11.70
CA GLN A 738 -24.22 -5.21 12.96
C GLN A 738 -25.57 -5.95 13.08
N ILE A 739 -25.77 -6.57 14.24
CA ILE A 739 -27.06 -7.08 14.71
C ILE A 739 -27.51 -6.23 15.89
N ARG A 740 -28.75 -5.75 15.86
CA ARG A 740 -29.36 -4.90 16.89
C ARG A 740 -30.77 -5.36 17.20
N LEU A 741 -31.00 -5.75 18.44
CA LEU A 741 -32.28 -6.15 19.01
C LEU A 741 -32.62 -5.21 20.19
N PRO A 742 -33.45 -4.16 20.00
CA PRO A 742 -33.80 -3.20 21.06
C PRO A 742 -34.54 -3.83 22.25
N LEU A 743 -35.27 -4.92 22.00
CA LEU A 743 -36.01 -5.70 22.99
C LEU A 743 -35.74 -7.19 22.72
N PRO A 744 -34.58 -7.72 23.15
CA PRO A 744 -34.21 -9.11 22.92
C PRO A 744 -34.99 -10.04 23.88
N LEU A 745 -35.24 -11.27 23.45
CA LEU A 745 -35.78 -12.31 24.33
C LEU A 745 -34.79 -12.62 25.47
N PRO A 746 -35.24 -12.78 26.73
CA PRO A 746 -34.37 -13.29 27.79
C PRO A 746 -33.88 -14.71 27.51
N GLY A 747 -32.64 -15.02 27.90
CA GLY A 747 -32.04 -16.35 27.78
C GLY A 747 -30.70 -16.38 27.04
N ALA A 748 -30.33 -17.58 26.58
CA ALA A 748 -29.04 -17.85 25.95
C ALA A 748 -29.03 -17.57 24.43
N TYR A 749 -28.02 -16.84 23.97
CA TYR A 749 -27.75 -16.56 22.56
C TYR A 749 -26.44 -17.22 22.12
N ARG A 750 -26.35 -17.56 20.83
CA ARG A 750 -25.09 -17.97 20.18
C ARG A 750 -24.75 -17.01 19.06
N LEU A 751 -23.55 -16.45 19.10
CA LEU A 751 -22.96 -15.64 18.04
C LEU A 751 -22.08 -16.54 17.18
N ARG A 752 -22.12 -16.39 15.85
CA ARG A 752 -21.23 -17.09 14.93
C ARG A 752 -20.57 -16.09 14.01
N ILE A 753 -19.28 -16.30 13.75
CA ILE A 753 -18.54 -15.64 12.69
C ILE A 753 -18.18 -16.73 11.70
N ARG A 754 -18.68 -16.66 10.47
CA ARG A 754 -18.40 -17.64 9.41
C ARG A 754 -17.50 -17.00 8.36
N ALA A 755 -16.48 -17.73 7.92
CA ALA A 755 -15.70 -17.32 6.74
C ALA A 755 -16.40 -17.82 5.47
N SER A 756 -17.32 -17.02 4.94
CA SER A 756 -18.08 -17.33 3.73
C SER A 756 -17.17 -17.39 2.51
N ALA A 757 -16.29 -16.40 2.33
CA ALA A 757 -15.21 -16.45 1.35
C ALA A 757 -13.97 -15.69 1.85
N VAL A 758 -12.90 -16.39 2.24
CA VAL A 758 -11.60 -15.80 2.60
C VAL A 758 -10.54 -16.27 1.57
N PRO A 759 -10.55 -15.70 0.35
CA PRO A 759 -9.60 -16.04 -0.71
C PRO A 759 -8.20 -15.46 -0.49
N GLY A 760 -8.09 -14.34 0.23
CA GLY A 760 -6.90 -13.48 0.25
C GLY A 760 -6.65 -12.76 -1.07
N ASN A 761 -5.73 -11.78 -1.06
CA ASN A 761 -5.42 -10.95 -2.23
C ASN A 761 -4.20 -11.41 -3.03
N GLY A 762 -3.37 -12.29 -2.46
CA GLY A 762 -2.08 -12.72 -3.03
C GLY A 762 -0.97 -12.74 -1.98
N GLU A 763 -1.02 -11.82 -1.01
CA GLU A 763 -0.01 -11.69 0.04
C GLU A 763 0.00 -12.87 1.01
N ASP A 764 1.18 -13.19 1.56
CA ASP A 764 1.35 -14.29 2.52
C ASP A 764 0.49 -14.04 3.78
N GLY A 765 -0.37 -15.00 4.12
CA GLY A 765 -1.29 -14.90 5.25
C GLY A 765 -2.63 -14.20 4.97
N SER A 766 -2.83 -13.64 3.76
CA SER A 766 -4.11 -13.02 3.37
C SER A 766 -5.28 -14.02 3.26
N ASP A 767 -5.00 -15.33 3.16
CA ASP A 767 -5.98 -16.42 3.08
C ASP A 767 -6.55 -16.87 4.45
N ARG A 768 -6.26 -16.11 5.51
CA ARG A 768 -6.91 -16.19 6.84
C ARG A 768 -7.25 -14.79 7.34
N GLN A 769 -8.48 -14.60 7.83
CA GLN A 769 -9.01 -13.28 8.21
C GLN A 769 -9.30 -13.18 9.71
N GLY A 770 -8.60 -12.26 10.38
CA GLY A 770 -8.87 -11.85 11.76
C GLY A 770 -10.09 -10.95 11.86
N TYR A 771 -10.63 -10.77 13.06
CA TYR A 771 -11.82 -9.95 13.29
C TYR A 771 -11.94 -9.48 14.74
N ALA A 772 -12.78 -8.47 14.94
CA ALA A 772 -13.24 -7.99 16.23
C ALA A 772 -14.76 -8.04 16.30
N LEU A 773 -15.30 -8.83 17.22
CA LEU A 773 -16.73 -8.85 17.56
C LEU A 773 -16.94 -8.19 18.92
N VAL A 774 -17.76 -7.14 18.95
CA VAL A 774 -18.14 -6.39 20.15
C VAL A 774 -19.61 -6.62 20.44
N VAL A 775 -19.95 -6.96 21.69
CA VAL A 775 -21.33 -7.24 22.10
C VAL A 775 -21.68 -6.43 23.35
N SER A 776 -22.82 -5.76 23.33
CA SER A 776 -23.37 -5.02 24.46
C SER A 776 -24.82 -5.41 24.77
N GLY A 777 -25.17 -5.58 26.04
CA GLY A 777 -26.53 -5.91 26.48
C GLY A 777 -26.63 -6.20 27.98
N ASP A 778 -27.83 -6.52 28.50
CA ASP A 778 -28.08 -6.76 29.92
C ASP A 778 -27.82 -8.21 30.39
N PHE A 779 -26.70 -8.79 29.93
CA PHE A 779 -26.21 -10.10 30.37
C PHE A 779 -25.40 -10.01 31.68
N ALA A 780 -25.09 -11.16 32.30
CA ALA A 780 -24.35 -11.24 33.57
C ALA A 780 -24.96 -10.41 34.75
N LEU A 781 -26.29 -10.42 34.89
CA LEU A 781 -26.99 -9.67 35.95
C LEU A 781 -27.83 -10.57 36.88
N PRO A 782 -27.82 -10.34 38.21
CA PRO A 782 -26.93 -9.43 38.96
C PRO A 782 -25.48 -9.92 38.93
N ASP A 783 -24.51 -9.01 39.06
CA ASP A 783 -23.07 -9.25 38.85
C ASP A 783 -22.55 -10.48 39.64
N PRO A 784 -22.35 -11.64 38.99
CA PRO A 784 -21.98 -12.85 39.69
C PRO A 784 -20.49 -12.83 40.05
N PRO A 785 -20.08 -13.42 41.20
CA PRO A 785 -18.67 -13.43 41.58
C PRO A 785 -17.85 -14.18 40.52
N PRO A 786 -16.82 -13.56 39.92
CA PRO A 786 -16.05 -14.18 38.85
C PRO A 786 -15.48 -15.53 39.26
N ALA A 787 -15.32 -16.44 38.29
CA ALA A 787 -14.56 -17.66 38.51
C ALA A 787 -13.11 -17.30 38.92
N PRO A 788 -12.46 -18.07 39.82
CA PRO A 788 -11.03 -17.91 40.07
C PRO A 788 -10.18 -18.09 38.80
N ALA A 789 -8.90 -17.73 38.87
CA ALA A 789 -7.97 -18.01 37.78
C ALA A 789 -7.75 -19.54 37.63
N PRO A 790 -7.70 -20.09 36.40
CA PRO A 790 -7.31 -21.49 36.17
C PRO A 790 -5.94 -21.81 36.78
N VAL A 791 -5.84 -22.98 37.42
CA VAL A 791 -4.65 -23.38 38.20
C VAL A 791 -3.83 -24.43 37.45
N GLY A 792 -2.50 -24.26 37.50
CA GLY A 792 -1.53 -25.20 36.91
C GLY A 792 -1.59 -25.32 35.39
N PRO A 793 -1.56 -24.21 34.62
CA PRO A 793 -1.54 -24.29 33.16
C PRO A 793 -0.26 -24.98 32.67
N ALA A 794 -0.40 -26.00 31.83
CA ALA A 794 0.69 -26.83 31.34
C ALA A 794 0.53 -27.14 29.86
N VAL A 795 1.60 -27.05 29.08
CA VAL A 795 1.59 -27.49 27.67
C VAL A 795 1.70 -29.01 27.64
N ILE A 796 0.65 -29.68 27.16
CA ILE A 796 0.58 -31.15 27.06
C ILE A 796 0.68 -31.68 25.62
N GLY A 797 0.60 -30.79 24.62
CA GLY A 797 0.78 -31.12 23.21
C GLY A 797 1.46 -29.98 22.48
N ASN A 798 2.41 -30.32 21.60
CA ASN A 798 3.17 -29.38 20.77
C ASN A 798 3.69 -30.14 19.54
N GLY A 799 3.09 -29.89 18.38
CA GLY A 799 3.29 -30.61 17.11
C GLY A 799 2.05 -30.43 16.24
N SER A 800 2.09 -30.88 14.98
CA SER A 800 1.25 -30.49 13.81
C SER A 800 -0.22 -30.06 13.97
N ASP A 801 -0.89 -30.43 15.05
CA ASP A 801 -2.23 -29.96 15.42
C ASP A 801 -2.17 -28.68 16.29
N GLY A 802 -1.01 -28.04 16.39
CA GLY A 802 -0.73 -26.91 17.26
C GLY A 802 -0.54 -27.23 18.75
N ILE A 803 -0.57 -26.18 19.57
CA ILE A 803 -0.23 -26.21 20.99
C ILE A 803 -1.48 -26.47 21.83
N ALA A 804 -1.44 -27.52 22.66
CA ALA A 804 -2.51 -27.86 23.60
C ALA A 804 -2.10 -27.52 25.05
N VAL A 805 -2.89 -26.67 25.70
CA VAL A 805 -2.68 -26.20 27.07
C VAL A 805 -3.76 -26.78 27.99
N ASP A 806 -3.32 -27.61 28.93
CA ASP A 806 -4.14 -28.21 29.98
C ASP A 806 -4.11 -27.36 31.26
N PHE A 807 -5.10 -27.55 32.14
CA PHE A 807 -5.28 -26.79 33.38
C PHE A 807 -6.32 -27.47 34.28
N THR A 808 -6.29 -27.23 35.58
CA THR A 808 -7.32 -27.76 36.50
C THR A 808 -8.65 -27.01 36.29
N PRO A 809 -9.75 -27.69 35.90
CA PRO A 809 -11.06 -27.04 35.75
C PRO A 809 -11.64 -26.57 37.08
N LEU A 810 -12.37 -25.45 37.06
CA LEU A 810 -12.94 -24.83 38.25
C LEU A 810 -14.45 -25.09 38.36
N ALA A 811 -14.92 -25.34 39.59
CA ALA A 811 -16.34 -25.55 39.85
C ALA A 811 -17.17 -24.31 39.48
N GLY A 812 -18.21 -24.53 38.66
CA GLY A 812 -19.09 -23.47 38.18
C GLY A 812 -18.45 -22.51 37.16
N ALA A 813 -17.39 -22.91 36.46
CA ALA A 813 -17.03 -22.27 35.19
C ALA A 813 -17.88 -22.88 34.06
N GLN A 814 -18.37 -22.05 33.13
CA GLN A 814 -19.14 -22.46 31.95
C GLN A 814 -18.24 -22.68 30.73
N SER A 815 -17.19 -21.88 30.62
CA SER A 815 -16.17 -22.01 29.56
C SER A 815 -14.83 -21.45 30.01
N PHE A 816 -13.82 -21.68 29.20
CA PHE A 816 -12.46 -21.20 29.36
C PHE A 816 -11.99 -20.55 28.06
N GLN A 817 -11.09 -19.59 28.20
CA GLN A 817 -10.50 -18.82 27.12
C GLN A 817 -8.98 -18.94 27.19
N LEU A 818 -8.33 -19.30 26.08
CA LEU A 818 -6.88 -19.39 25.94
C LEU A 818 -6.36 -18.19 25.15
N TYR A 819 -5.50 -17.41 25.79
CA TYR A 819 -4.86 -16.24 25.19
C TYR A 819 -3.39 -16.52 24.92
N ARG A 820 -2.87 -16.00 23.80
CA ARG A 820 -1.48 -16.08 23.34
C ARG A 820 -0.87 -14.70 23.21
N ALA A 821 0.39 -14.56 23.59
CA ALA A 821 1.29 -13.48 23.16
C ALA A 821 2.52 -14.09 22.47
N ASP A 822 3.14 -13.35 21.55
CA ASP A 822 4.42 -13.72 20.97
C ASP A 822 5.55 -13.49 22.00
N GLY A 823 6.58 -14.34 21.99
CA GLY A 823 7.74 -14.22 22.89
C GLY A 823 7.64 -15.08 24.16
N SER A 824 8.37 -14.67 25.21
CA SER A 824 8.41 -15.38 26.50
C SER A 824 7.39 -14.83 27.50
N CYS A 825 7.10 -15.57 28.56
CA CYS A 825 6.28 -15.10 29.68
C CYS A 825 6.92 -13.94 30.47
N ALA A 826 8.22 -13.66 30.27
CA ALA A 826 8.92 -12.53 30.87
C ALA A 826 8.85 -11.26 30.01
N ASP A 827 8.84 -11.43 28.68
CA ASP A 827 8.84 -10.31 27.72
C ASP A 827 7.42 -9.88 27.33
N ALA A 828 6.45 -10.82 27.33
CA ALA A 828 5.06 -10.56 26.96
C ALA A 828 4.39 -9.60 27.94
N GLY A 829 4.09 -8.40 27.45
CA GLY A 829 3.29 -7.40 28.15
C GLY A 829 1.89 -7.92 28.43
N ARG A 830 1.27 -7.39 29.50
CA ARG A 830 -0.07 -7.81 29.93
C ARG A 830 -1.12 -7.61 28.83
N GLY A 831 -0.97 -6.52 28.08
CA GLY A 831 -1.86 -6.16 26.98
C GLY A 831 -1.59 -6.86 25.64
N ASP A 832 -0.58 -7.73 25.56
CA ASP A 832 -0.18 -8.38 24.29
C ASP A 832 -0.91 -9.71 24.06
N PHE A 833 -1.56 -10.22 25.10
CA PHE A 833 -2.30 -11.49 25.06
C PHE A 833 -3.59 -11.34 24.24
N ARG A 834 -3.74 -12.15 23.18
CA ARG A 834 -4.90 -12.22 22.27
C ARG A 834 -5.61 -13.57 22.37
N LEU A 835 -6.94 -13.58 22.30
CA LEU A 835 -7.72 -14.82 22.39
C LEU A 835 -7.47 -15.68 21.14
N VAL A 836 -6.90 -16.87 21.31
CA VAL A 836 -6.64 -17.81 20.19
C VAL A 836 -7.62 -18.98 20.19
N ALA A 837 -7.97 -19.51 21.37
CA ALA A 837 -8.90 -20.62 21.50
C ALA A 837 -9.85 -20.43 22.68
N HIS A 838 -10.95 -21.17 22.70
CA HIS A 838 -11.89 -21.21 23.81
C HIS A 838 -12.60 -22.58 23.83
N GLY A 839 -13.26 -22.92 24.94
CA GLY A 839 -13.99 -24.20 25.05
C GLY A 839 -14.52 -24.47 26.46
N ALA A 840 -15.37 -25.48 26.61
CA ALA A 840 -16.01 -25.82 27.88
C ALA A 840 -15.10 -26.60 28.86
N GLN A 841 -14.03 -27.22 28.37
CA GLN A 841 -13.18 -28.16 29.12
C GLN A 841 -11.70 -28.02 28.69
N ALA A 842 -10.80 -28.53 29.51
CA ALA A 842 -9.38 -28.68 29.19
C ALA A 842 -9.12 -29.96 28.37
N PRO A 843 -8.05 -30.01 27.55
CA PRO A 843 -7.16 -28.91 27.19
C PRO A 843 -7.80 -27.94 26.18
N LEU A 844 -7.35 -26.70 26.15
CA LEU A 844 -7.61 -25.80 25.03
C LEU A 844 -6.46 -25.86 24.03
N ARG A 845 -6.78 -25.81 22.73
CA ARG A 845 -5.83 -25.99 21.63
C ARG A 845 -5.76 -24.75 20.76
N ASP A 846 -4.56 -24.20 20.62
CA ASP A 846 -4.23 -23.21 19.61
C ASP A 846 -3.66 -23.93 18.38
N ALA A 847 -4.45 -24.02 17.31
CA ALA A 847 -4.09 -24.67 16.05
C ALA A 847 -3.44 -23.71 15.03
N THR A 848 -3.03 -22.51 15.45
CA THR A 848 -2.67 -21.40 14.55
C THR A 848 -1.21 -20.94 14.74
N THR A 849 -0.35 -21.86 15.16
CA THR A 849 1.02 -21.53 15.60
C THR A 849 2.03 -21.77 14.48
N GLN A 850 3.06 -20.93 14.40
CA GLN A 850 4.12 -21.05 13.40
C GLN A 850 5.34 -21.71 14.04
N GLY A 851 5.85 -22.75 13.37
CA GLY A 851 6.99 -23.53 13.83
C GLY A 851 8.20 -22.70 14.26
N GLY A 852 8.80 -23.06 15.39
CA GLY A 852 10.00 -22.40 15.90
C GLY A 852 9.80 -21.02 16.53
N ARG A 853 8.59 -20.44 16.48
CA ARG A 853 8.27 -19.21 17.22
C ARG A 853 7.97 -19.56 18.69
N ARG A 854 8.41 -18.69 19.61
CA ARG A 854 8.08 -18.80 21.03
C ARG A 854 6.77 -18.08 21.30
N TYR A 855 5.91 -18.72 22.09
CA TYR A 855 4.62 -18.20 22.49
C TYR A 855 4.44 -18.31 24.00
N ALA A 856 3.83 -17.28 24.57
CA ALA A 856 3.40 -17.21 25.96
C ALA A 856 1.87 -17.35 26.02
N TYR A 857 1.35 -18.13 26.95
CA TYR A 857 -0.07 -18.43 27.10
C TYR A 857 -0.60 -18.12 28.49
N ARG A 858 -1.84 -17.64 28.56
CA ARG A 858 -2.64 -17.46 29.79
C ARG A 858 -4.08 -17.90 29.55
N LEU A 859 -4.78 -18.28 30.61
CA LEU A 859 -6.18 -18.68 30.55
C LEU A 859 -7.06 -17.83 31.46
N ARG A 860 -8.31 -17.60 31.04
CA ARG A 860 -9.40 -17.10 31.89
C ARG A 860 -10.50 -18.15 31.97
N ALA A 861 -11.15 -18.25 33.12
CA ALA A 861 -12.40 -18.99 33.28
C ALA A 861 -13.58 -18.01 33.17
N VAL A 862 -14.65 -18.42 32.48
CA VAL A 862 -15.89 -17.64 32.32
C VAL A 862 -17.00 -18.29 33.14
N ARG A 863 -17.72 -17.50 33.93
CA ARG A 863 -18.90 -17.92 34.69
C ARG A 863 -20.01 -16.90 34.51
N ASP A 864 -21.18 -17.34 34.08
CA ASP A 864 -22.39 -16.52 33.94
C ASP A 864 -22.13 -15.23 33.14
N ASP A 865 -21.41 -15.37 32.03
CA ASP A 865 -20.90 -14.27 31.19
C ASP A 865 -20.00 -13.26 31.92
N VAL A 866 -19.26 -13.66 32.96
CA VAL A 866 -18.18 -12.87 33.58
C VAL A 866 -16.83 -13.54 33.38
N GLU A 867 -15.86 -12.79 32.87
CA GLU A 867 -14.46 -13.22 32.74
C GLU A 867 -13.73 -13.13 34.09
N GLY A 868 -13.16 -14.25 34.52
CA GLY A 868 -12.29 -14.33 35.67
C GLY A 868 -10.90 -13.71 35.45
N PRO A 869 -10.08 -13.63 36.50
CA PRO A 869 -8.68 -13.20 36.39
C PRO A 869 -7.86 -14.22 35.60
N ALA A 870 -6.78 -13.75 34.98
CA ALA A 870 -5.88 -14.59 34.20
C ALA A 870 -5.08 -15.58 35.08
N SER A 871 -4.80 -16.76 34.54
CA SER A 871 -3.88 -17.75 35.12
C SER A 871 -2.44 -17.24 35.20
N ALA A 872 -1.59 -18.00 35.89
CA ALA A 872 -0.15 -17.94 35.65
C ALA A 872 0.17 -18.13 34.16
N CYS A 873 1.31 -17.61 33.71
CA CYS A 873 1.76 -17.74 32.33
C CYS A 873 2.51 -19.07 32.12
N VAL A 874 2.29 -19.71 30.97
CA VAL A 874 3.06 -20.87 30.50
C VAL A 874 3.59 -20.57 29.09
N GLU A 875 4.81 -20.95 28.77
CA GLU A 875 5.42 -20.69 27.45
C GLU A 875 5.94 -21.96 26.78
N VAL A 876 6.04 -21.91 25.45
CA VAL A 876 6.56 -22.99 24.62
C VAL A 876 7.10 -22.44 23.30
N VAL A 877 8.11 -23.11 22.74
CA VAL A 877 8.51 -22.92 21.34
C VAL A 877 7.72 -23.91 20.50
N SER A 878 6.94 -23.41 19.53
CA SER A 878 6.11 -24.27 18.68
C SER A 878 6.95 -25.28 17.91
N ALA A 879 6.46 -26.53 17.87
CA ALA A 879 6.99 -27.63 17.08
C ALA A 879 6.15 -27.90 15.81
N ASP A 880 5.25 -26.98 15.44
CA ASP A 880 4.58 -27.01 14.13
C ASP A 880 5.57 -26.83 12.99
N ALA A 881 5.12 -27.05 11.76
CA ALA A 881 5.85 -26.60 10.57
C ALA A 881 5.80 -25.06 10.49
N CYS A 882 6.91 -24.42 10.10
CA CYS A 882 6.89 -23.00 9.74
C CYS A 882 6.74 -22.88 8.22
N THR A 883 5.74 -22.12 7.78
CA THR A 883 5.37 -21.96 6.37
C THR A 883 5.71 -20.57 5.81
N LEU A 884 6.49 -19.78 6.54
CA LEU A 884 6.82 -18.40 6.18
C LEU A 884 8.01 -18.34 5.20
N ARG A 885 7.87 -17.59 4.10
CA ARG A 885 8.90 -17.49 3.05
C ARG A 885 10.10 -16.64 3.48
N PRO A 886 11.33 -16.90 2.98
CA PRO A 886 12.49 -16.01 3.19
C PRO A 886 12.35 -14.66 2.47
N ALA A 887 12.89 -13.60 3.06
CA ALA A 887 12.88 -12.25 2.48
C ALA A 887 14.21 -11.91 1.77
N VAL A 888 14.16 -11.48 0.51
CA VAL A 888 15.34 -11.16 -0.33
C VAL A 888 15.53 -9.66 -0.56
N VAL A 889 16.78 -9.19 -0.51
CA VAL A 889 17.15 -7.85 -1.00
C VAL A 889 17.27 -7.89 -2.52
N ARG A 890 16.19 -7.54 -3.21
CA ARG A 890 16.02 -7.82 -4.65
C ARG A 890 17.09 -7.18 -5.55
N ASP A 891 17.56 -5.98 -5.23
CA ASP A 891 18.53 -5.20 -6.03
C ASP A 891 20.01 -5.45 -5.65
N SER A 892 20.33 -6.59 -5.05
CA SER A 892 21.68 -6.83 -4.50
C SER A 892 22.65 -7.59 -5.39
N LEU A 893 22.23 -8.11 -6.55
CA LEU A 893 23.04 -8.99 -7.41
C LEU A 893 24.02 -8.21 -8.30
N THR A 894 25.31 -8.48 -8.14
CA THR A 894 26.37 -8.01 -9.05
C THR A 894 26.92 -9.16 -9.90
N ALA A 895 27.42 -8.85 -11.10
CA ALA A 895 28.09 -9.79 -11.99
C ALA A 895 29.36 -9.13 -12.57
N GLN A 896 30.50 -9.79 -12.43
CA GLN A 896 31.80 -9.26 -12.83
C GLN A 896 32.58 -10.28 -13.66
N ALA A 897 32.81 -9.98 -14.95
CA ALA A 897 33.64 -10.81 -15.80
C ALA A 897 35.11 -10.84 -15.31
N ARG A 898 35.66 -12.05 -15.15
CA ARG A 898 37.07 -12.32 -14.87
C ARG A 898 37.75 -12.80 -16.15
N HIS A 899 38.27 -11.83 -16.88
CA HIS A 899 38.87 -12.04 -18.21
C HIS A 899 40.06 -13.02 -18.21
N ALA A 900 40.85 -13.06 -17.14
CA ALA A 900 42.01 -13.95 -17.02
C ALA A 900 41.66 -15.42 -16.72
N SER A 901 40.50 -15.70 -16.14
CA SER A 901 40.02 -17.05 -15.80
C SER A 901 38.85 -17.52 -16.67
N CYS A 902 38.43 -16.71 -17.65
CA CYS A 902 37.24 -16.92 -18.47
C CYS A 902 36.00 -17.31 -17.65
N SER A 903 35.70 -16.50 -16.63
CA SER A 903 34.56 -16.71 -15.73
C SER A 903 33.79 -15.43 -15.45
N VAL A 904 32.60 -15.53 -14.84
CA VAL A 904 31.84 -14.40 -14.29
C VAL A 904 31.64 -14.62 -12.79
N ASP A 905 32.18 -13.72 -11.98
CA ASP A 905 31.98 -13.71 -10.54
C ASP A 905 30.65 -13.02 -10.22
N LEU A 906 29.74 -13.73 -9.58
CA LEU A 906 28.45 -13.24 -9.08
C LEU A 906 28.53 -13.03 -7.56
N ALA A 907 27.90 -11.97 -7.05
CA ALA A 907 27.77 -11.73 -5.61
C ALA A 907 26.44 -11.04 -5.26
N TRP A 908 25.85 -11.35 -4.11
CA TRP A 908 24.61 -10.71 -3.63
C TRP A 908 24.59 -10.53 -2.11
N ARG A 909 23.58 -9.83 -1.58
CA ARG A 909 23.38 -9.69 -0.12
C ARG A 909 22.61 -10.90 0.42
N PRO A 910 22.92 -11.40 1.63
CA PRO A 910 22.15 -12.47 2.25
C PRO A 910 20.66 -12.13 2.36
N ALA A 911 19.81 -13.12 2.13
CA ALA A 911 18.40 -13.07 2.47
C ALA A 911 18.19 -13.24 3.98
N ALA A 912 17.02 -12.84 4.48
CA ALA A 912 16.61 -13.04 5.87
C ALA A 912 15.67 -14.24 5.98
N ALA A 913 15.88 -15.08 6.99
CA ALA A 913 15.01 -16.20 7.31
C ALA A 913 13.88 -15.74 8.23
N THR A 914 12.63 -16.06 7.86
CA THR A 914 11.42 -15.62 8.58
C THR A 914 10.99 -16.63 9.66
N CYS A 915 11.46 -17.88 9.57
CA CYS A 915 11.25 -18.93 10.56
C CYS A 915 12.35 -18.90 11.64
N SER A 916 11.97 -18.81 12.93
CA SER A 916 12.89 -18.54 14.03
C SER A 916 13.57 -19.76 14.68
N ALA A 917 13.25 -20.99 14.27
CA ALA A 917 13.97 -22.18 14.71
C ALA A 917 15.39 -22.22 14.10
N ALA A 918 16.38 -21.78 14.88
CA ALA A 918 17.81 -21.90 14.58
C ALA A 918 18.20 -21.47 13.14
N ALA A 919 17.71 -20.29 12.71
CA ALA A 919 18.05 -19.59 11.46
C ALA A 919 18.33 -20.55 10.29
N PRO A 920 17.28 -21.12 9.66
CA PRO A 920 17.43 -22.20 8.69
C PRO A 920 18.44 -21.80 7.61
N ALA A 921 19.41 -22.68 7.34
CA ALA A 921 20.54 -22.37 6.48
C ALA A 921 20.07 -22.09 5.05
N LEU A 922 19.95 -20.79 4.72
CA LEU A 922 19.41 -20.33 3.45
C LEU A 922 20.25 -20.84 2.28
N ARG A 923 19.54 -21.33 1.27
CA ARG A 923 20.06 -21.92 0.06
C ARG A 923 19.67 -21.07 -1.14
N TYR A 924 20.65 -20.65 -1.93
CA TYR A 924 20.40 -19.80 -3.09
C TYR A 924 20.35 -20.62 -4.38
N ARG A 925 19.40 -20.27 -5.24
CA ARG A 925 19.30 -20.72 -6.63
C ARG A 925 19.68 -19.54 -7.53
N ILE A 926 20.62 -19.76 -8.44
CA ILE A 926 21.01 -18.81 -9.49
C ILE A 926 20.52 -19.33 -10.82
N GLU A 927 19.92 -18.45 -11.60
CA GLU A 927 19.53 -18.72 -12.97
C GLU A 927 20.30 -17.82 -13.92
N ARG A 928 20.58 -18.35 -15.12
CA ARG A 928 21.27 -17.67 -16.21
C ARG A 928 20.42 -17.70 -17.46
N SER A 929 20.48 -16.63 -18.25
CA SER A 929 19.74 -16.42 -19.49
C SER A 929 20.66 -15.85 -20.57
N ASN A 930 20.30 -16.00 -21.84
CA ASN A 930 20.94 -15.29 -22.96
C ASN A 930 20.10 -14.07 -23.39
N ASP A 931 18.87 -13.93 -22.88
CA ASP A 931 18.02 -12.75 -23.02
C ASP A 931 18.07 -11.90 -21.72
N PRO A 932 18.31 -10.56 -21.77
CA PRO A 932 18.24 -9.70 -20.58
C PRO A 932 16.87 -9.70 -19.89
N LEU A 933 15.82 -10.18 -20.55
CA LEU A 933 14.48 -10.33 -19.96
C LEU A 933 14.23 -11.70 -19.30
N MET A 934 15.25 -12.55 -19.18
CA MET A 934 15.18 -13.88 -18.54
C MET A 934 14.16 -14.85 -19.18
N ALA A 935 13.84 -14.67 -20.47
CA ALA A 935 12.85 -15.47 -21.19
C ALA A 935 13.33 -16.91 -21.51
N ASP A 936 14.65 -17.14 -21.60
CA ASP A 936 15.26 -18.46 -21.78
C ASP A 936 16.06 -18.93 -20.54
N ALA A 937 15.69 -18.42 -19.35
CA ALA A 937 16.44 -18.68 -18.12
C ALA A 937 16.49 -20.16 -17.72
N HIS A 938 17.70 -20.66 -17.46
CA HIS A 938 17.99 -21.99 -16.93
C HIS A 938 18.71 -21.91 -15.58
N VAL A 939 18.57 -22.93 -14.74
CA VAL A 939 19.30 -23.00 -13.46
C VAL A 939 20.78 -23.22 -13.74
N LEU A 940 21.62 -22.34 -13.19
CA LEU A 940 23.07 -22.42 -13.27
C LEU A 940 23.64 -23.11 -12.03
N ALA A 941 23.10 -22.76 -10.86
CA ALA A 941 23.46 -23.36 -9.59
C ALA A 941 22.26 -23.32 -8.63
N GLN A 942 22.25 -24.25 -7.70
CA GLN A 942 21.25 -24.35 -6.63
C GLN A 942 21.93 -24.84 -5.35
N ASP A 943 21.21 -24.79 -4.24
CA ASP A 943 21.68 -25.27 -2.94
C ASP A 943 22.95 -24.55 -2.42
N LEU A 944 23.24 -23.36 -2.94
CA LEU A 944 24.39 -22.54 -2.56
C LEU A 944 24.20 -21.97 -1.14
N SER A 945 25.17 -22.17 -0.25
CA SER A 945 25.22 -21.48 1.06
C SER A 945 26.03 -20.18 1.04
N ALA A 946 26.84 -19.97 0.00
CA ALA A 946 27.59 -18.73 -0.20
C ALA A 946 26.73 -17.71 -0.94
N THR A 947 26.89 -16.42 -0.64
CA THR A 947 26.29 -15.31 -1.41
C THR A 947 27.20 -14.85 -2.56
N VAL A 948 28.02 -15.78 -3.07
CA VAL A 948 28.90 -15.62 -4.22
C VAL A 948 28.89 -16.89 -5.06
N TYR A 949 29.11 -16.77 -6.36
CA TYR A 949 29.25 -17.89 -7.28
C TYR A 949 30.16 -17.50 -8.44
N VAL A 950 30.85 -18.47 -9.06
CA VAL A 950 31.70 -18.22 -10.23
C VAL A 950 31.20 -19.06 -11.39
N ASP A 951 30.63 -18.41 -12.40
CA ASP A 951 30.20 -19.05 -13.64
C ASP A 951 31.40 -19.23 -14.56
N THR A 952 31.86 -20.48 -14.72
CA THR A 952 32.95 -20.85 -15.65
C THR A 952 32.44 -21.35 -17.00
N ASP A 953 31.13 -21.60 -17.15
CA ASP A 953 30.54 -22.14 -18.39
C ASP A 953 30.13 -21.01 -19.34
N VAL A 954 31.05 -20.06 -19.54
CA VAL A 954 30.87 -18.83 -20.31
C VAL A 954 31.80 -18.80 -21.52
N VAL A 955 31.34 -18.16 -22.60
CA VAL A 955 32.06 -18.11 -23.88
C VAL A 955 32.58 -16.70 -24.13
N ASP A 956 33.86 -16.60 -24.50
CA ASP A 956 34.52 -15.37 -24.91
C ASP A 956 33.68 -14.54 -25.90
N GLY A 957 33.44 -13.27 -25.56
CA GLY A 957 32.68 -12.34 -26.38
C GLY A 957 31.17 -12.60 -26.43
N LYS A 958 30.59 -13.33 -25.47
CA LYS A 958 29.14 -13.55 -25.35
C LYS A 958 28.58 -13.01 -24.03
N ALA A 959 27.44 -12.32 -24.12
CA ALA A 959 26.68 -11.83 -22.96
C ALA A 959 25.85 -12.94 -22.29
N TYR A 960 25.73 -12.82 -20.97
CA TYR A 960 24.91 -13.66 -20.09
C TYR A 960 24.24 -12.81 -19.01
N TYR A 961 23.03 -13.20 -18.60
CA TYR A 961 22.19 -12.46 -17.64
C TYR A 961 21.78 -13.36 -16.47
N TYR A 962 21.71 -12.81 -15.27
CA TYR A 962 21.60 -13.59 -14.03
C TYR A 962 20.52 -13.04 -13.07
N ARG A 963 19.86 -13.93 -12.33
CA ARG A 963 19.02 -13.61 -11.16
C ARG A 963 19.15 -14.69 -10.08
N PHE A 964 18.74 -14.40 -8.85
CA PHE A 964 18.72 -15.39 -7.75
C PHE A 964 17.40 -15.41 -6.95
N SER A 965 17.15 -16.53 -6.26
CA SER A 965 16.15 -16.65 -5.18
C SER A 965 16.77 -17.39 -3.98
N ALA A 966 16.10 -17.32 -2.83
CA ALA A 966 16.50 -17.98 -1.59
C ALA A 966 15.44 -19.00 -1.15
N THR A 967 15.89 -20.15 -0.65
CA THR A 967 15.07 -21.22 -0.08
C THR A 967 15.56 -21.52 1.33
N ASP A 968 14.66 -21.70 2.29
CA ASP A 968 15.05 -22.15 3.63
C ASP A 968 15.19 -23.69 3.71
N SER A 969 15.67 -24.20 4.85
CA SER A 969 15.80 -25.66 5.07
C SER A 969 14.47 -26.38 5.30
N LEU A 970 13.33 -25.68 5.21
CA LEU A 970 11.98 -26.24 5.26
C LEU A 970 11.37 -26.35 3.86
N GLY A 971 12.01 -25.75 2.84
CA GLY A 971 11.55 -25.72 1.45
C GLY A 971 10.73 -24.49 1.08
N ASN A 972 10.61 -23.49 1.97
CA ASN A 972 9.92 -22.24 1.67
C ASN A 972 10.81 -21.38 0.75
N VAL A 973 10.28 -20.94 -0.41
CA VAL A 973 11.03 -20.24 -1.46
C VAL A 973 10.63 -18.76 -1.54
N SER A 974 11.61 -17.87 -1.66
CA SER A 974 11.43 -16.42 -1.83
C SER A 974 11.05 -16.03 -3.27
N PRO A 975 10.53 -14.81 -3.49
CA PRO A 975 10.58 -14.14 -4.79
C PRO A 975 12.01 -14.01 -5.35
N TYR A 976 12.14 -13.72 -6.64
CA TYR A 976 13.43 -13.52 -7.34
C TYR A 976 13.99 -12.08 -7.23
N SER A 977 15.31 -11.96 -7.31
CA SER A 977 16.06 -10.70 -7.48
C SER A 977 15.76 -9.98 -8.80
N THR A 978 16.25 -8.75 -8.94
CA THR A 978 16.41 -8.12 -10.26
C THR A 978 17.56 -8.75 -11.06
N VAL A 979 17.69 -8.37 -12.34
CA VAL A 979 18.52 -9.05 -13.35
C VAL A 979 19.78 -8.24 -13.66
N THR A 980 20.93 -8.91 -13.66
CA THR A 980 22.26 -8.30 -13.92
C THR A 980 22.99 -9.05 -15.04
N GLY A 981 23.68 -8.34 -15.93
CA GLY A 981 24.37 -8.93 -17.10
C GLY A 981 25.90 -8.79 -17.07
N ALA A 982 26.61 -9.68 -17.77
CA ALA A 982 28.06 -9.64 -17.97
C ALA A 982 28.50 -10.29 -19.29
N THR A 983 29.65 -9.90 -19.83
CA THR A 983 30.30 -10.49 -21.02
C THR A 983 31.76 -10.76 -20.76
N THR A 984 32.24 -11.96 -21.05
CA THR A 984 33.66 -12.32 -20.90
C THR A 984 34.49 -11.92 -22.12
N SER A 985 35.78 -11.74 -21.89
CA SER A 985 36.81 -11.58 -22.94
C SER A 985 38.11 -12.24 -22.46
N GLY A 986 39.04 -12.53 -23.36
CA GLY A 986 40.32 -13.16 -23.05
C GLY A 986 41.23 -12.38 -22.08
N ALA A 987 42.31 -13.03 -21.64
CA ALA A 987 43.13 -12.64 -20.48
C ALA A 987 43.79 -11.24 -20.52
N ALA A 988 43.81 -10.57 -21.67
CA ALA A 988 44.28 -9.18 -21.80
C ALA A 988 43.17 -8.12 -21.53
N GLY A 989 41.96 -8.56 -21.16
CA GLY A 989 40.75 -7.72 -21.24
C GLY A 989 40.20 -7.67 -22.67
N PRO A 990 39.10 -6.94 -22.90
CA PRO A 990 38.55 -6.78 -24.25
C PRO A 990 39.49 -5.90 -25.07
N ASP A 991 39.93 -6.37 -26.25
CA ASP A 991 40.95 -5.71 -27.06
C ASP A 991 40.52 -4.28 -27.45
N PRO A 992 41.22 -3.23 -26.98
CA PRO A 992 40.86 -1.83 -27.20
C PRO A 992 41.17 -1.31 -28.60
N SER A 993 41.56 -2.17 -29.55
CA SER A 993 41.52 -1.89 -30.99
C SER A 993 40.19 -2.28 -31.65
N VAL A 994 39.41 -3.16 -31.01
CA VAL A 994 38.11 -3.67 -31.49
C VAL A 994 37.01 -3.64 -30.42
N PHE A 995 37.21 -2.87 -29.33
CA PHE A 995 36.25 -2.76 -28.24
C PHE A 995 34.92 -2.23 -28.78
N ARG A 996 33.85 -3.00 -28.57
CA ARG A 996 32.47 -2.62 -28.85
C ARG A 996 31.59 -3.11 -27.71
N ASP A 997 30.73 -2.24 -27.24
CA ASP A 997 29.64 -2.53 -26.33
C ASP A 997 28.34 -1.93 -26.87
N ASP A 998 27.27 -2.73 -26.91
CA ASP A 998 25.96 -2.38 -27.45
C ASP A 998 24.80 -2.94 -26.63
N ALA A 999 25.04 -3.49 -25.43
CA ALA A 999 24.06 -4.17 -24.56
C ALA A 999 23.27 -5.36 -25.20
N ASP A 1000 23.29 -5.54 -26.52
CA ASP A 1000 22.63 -6.61 -27.26
C ASP A 1000 23.49 -7.86 -27.40
N ARG A 1001 24.70 -7.69 -27.95
CA ARG A 1001 25.62 -8.80 -28.29
C ARG A 1001 26.75 -8.92 -27.30
N THR A 1002 27.14 -7.78 -26.75
CA THR A 1002 28.19 -7.60 -25.76
C THR A 1002 27.67 -6.67 -24.69
N SER A 1003 28.10 -6.92 -23.45
CA SER A 1003 27.82 -6.16 -22.25
C SER A 1003 29.06 -6.21 -21.34
N TYR A 1004 30.08 -5.44 -21.70
CA TYR A 1004 31.35 -5.30 -20.98
C TYR A 1004 31.30 -4.21 -19.90
N LEU A 1005 30.43 -3.22 -20.09
CA LEU A 1005 30.27 -2.09 -19.19
C LEU A 1005 29.74 -2.55 -17.81
N LEU A 1006 30.50 -2.21 -16.78
CA LEU A 1006 30.18 -2.47 -15.38
C LEU A 1006 29.20 -1.40 -14.91
N SER A 1007 27.92 -1.78 -14.79
CA SER A 1007 26.86 -0.89 -14.30
C SER A 1007 26.88 -0.83 -12.78
N GLY A 1008 27.05 0.37 -12.22
CA GLY A 1008 26.80 0.67 -10.81
C GLY A 1008 25.34 1.02 -10.54
N ASN A 1009 25.01 1.30 -9.27
CA ASN A 1009 23.65 1.68 -8.85
C ASN A 1009 23.04 2.73 -9.78
N GLY A 1010 21.93 2.38 -10.44
CA GLY A 1010 21.17 3.25 -11.35
C GLY A 1010 21.24 2.85 -12.80
N TRP A 1011 22.44 2.49 -13.29
CA TRP A 1011 22.58 2.04 -14.67
C TRP A 1011 22.09 0.59 -14.82
N GLY A 1012 21.40 0.32 -15.92
CA GLY A 1012 20.97 -1.03 -16.27
C GLY A 1012 20.66 -1.14 -17.76
N ILE A 1013 20.46 -2.36 -18.23
CA ILE A 1013 20.10 -2.62 -19.63
C ILE A 1013 18.61 -2.36 -19.82
N SER A 1014 18.28 -1.66 -20.90
CA SER A 1014 16.97 -1.14 -21.25
C SER A 1014 16.52 -1.58 -22.63
N SER A 1015 15.23 -1.85 -22.80
CA SER A 1015 14.59 -2.11 -24.10
C SER A 1015 13.82 -0.89 -24.64
N LEU A 1016 13.86 0.24 -23.92
CA LEU A 1016 13.02 1.41 -24.18
C LEU A 1016 13.50 2.27 -25.37
N ALA A 1017 14.80 2.23 -25.62
CA ALA A 1017 15.49 2.85 -26.75
C ALA A 1017 16.80 2.12 -27.05
N ALA A 1018 17.21 2.11 -28.30
CA ALA A 1018 18.53 1.67 -28.75
C ALA A 1018 18.90 2.43 -30.04
N ALA A 1019 20.20 2.57 -30.32
CA ALA A 1019 20.77 3.15 -31.53
C ALA A 1019 21.10 2.08 -32.58
N ASP A 1020 21.52 0.89 -32.15
CA ASP A 1020 21.63 -0.35 -32.91
C ASP A 1020 20.88 -1.47 -32.14
N GLY A 1021 20.48 -2.56 -32.80
CA GLY A 1021 19.86 -3.70 -32.11
C GLY A 1021 18.50 -3.42 -31.42
N ARG A 1022 18.33 -3.92 -30.18
CA ARG A 1022 17.11 -3.90 -29.36
C ARG A 1022 17.32 -3.31 -27.97
N TYR A 1023 18.55 -3.27 -27.47
CA TYR A 1023 18.87 -2.92 -26.08
C TYR A 1023 19.91 -1.77 -26.01
N SER A 1024 19.93 -1.03 -24.91
CA SER A 1024 21.01 -0.08 -24.59
C SER A 1024 21.17 0.06 -23.07
N TYR A 1025 22.25 0.71 -22.62
CA TYR A 1025 22.38 1.07 -21.22
C TYR A 1025 21.61 2.34 -20.92
N HIS A 1026 20.87 2.35 -19.82
CA HIS A 1026 20.08 3.49 -19.39
C HIS A 1026 20.30 3.76 -17.90
N THR A 1027 20.36 5.04 -17.53
CA THR A 1027 20.45 5.55 -16.15
C THR A 1027 19.26 5.21 -15.24
N GLY A 1028 18.21 4.58 -15.77
CA GLY A 1028 17.11 3.96 -15.02
C GLY A 1028 16.92 2.45 -15.30
N GLY A 1029 17.79 1.82 -16.08
CA GLY A 1029 17.58 0.45 -16.57
C GLY A 1029 16.29 0.31 -17.39
N GLN A 1030 15.44 -0.65 -17.05
CA GLN A 1030 14.11 -0.81 -17.68
C GLN A 1030 13.05 0.18 -17.14
N ALA A 1031 13.33 0.96 -16.09
CA ALA A 1031 12.53 2.14 -15.80
C ALA A 1031 12.79 3.20 -16.89
N ALA A 1032 11.78 4.01 -17.23
CA ALA A 1032 11.90 4.95 -18.34
C ALA A 1032 12.58 6.28 -17.98
N GLN A 1033 12.77 6.50 -16.68
CA GLN A 1033 13.36 7.67 -16.05
C GLN A 1033 14.55 7.22 -15.17
N TYR A 1034 15.53 8.10 -14.98
CA TYR A 1034 16.54 7.97 -13.94
C TYR A 1034 15.97 8.38 -12.57
N GLY A 1035 16.78 8.29 -11.51
CA GLY A 1035 16.36 8.72 -10.19
C GLY A 1035 16.79 10.16 -9.88
N ASP A 1036 15.99 10.85 -9.08
CA ASP A 1036 16.33 12.14 -8.49
C ASP A 1036 17.48 11.96 -7.46
N LEU A 1037 18.34 12.98 -7.31
CA LEU A 1037 19.55 12.98 -6.48
C LEU A 1037 20.39 11.68 -6.56
N GLN A 1038 20.56 11.20 -7.78
CA GLN A 1038 21.28 9.98 -8.12
C GLN A 1038 22.71 10.28 -8.57
N CYS A 1039 23.69 9.72 -7.86
CA CYS A 1039 25.06 9.63 -8.34
C CYS A 1039 25.34 8.21 -8.85
N ALA A 1040 25.21 8.01 -10.17
CA ALA A 1040 25.26 6.69 -10.81
C ALA A 1040 26.39 6.60 -11.85
N THR A 1041 27.21 5.53 -11.78
CA THR A 1041 28.27 5.28 -12.77
C THR A 1041 28.01 4.04 -13.61
N ILE A 1042 28.40 4.11 -14.87
CA ILE A 1042 28.67 2.95 -15.72
C ILE A 1042 30.08 3.08 -16.25
N GLU A 1043 30.88 2.01 -16.14
CA GLU A 1043 32.33 2.08 -16.31
C GLU A 1043 32.85 0.96 -17.22
N THR A 1044 33.84 1.25 -18.04
CA THR A 1044 34.57 0.22 -18.76
C THR A 1044 35.35 -0.68 -17.79
N PRO A 1045 35.69 -1.91 -18.18
CA PRO A 1045 36.84 -2.61 -17.60
C PRO A 1045 38.13 -1.79 -17.82
N LEU A 1046 39.25 -2.27 -17.28
CA LEU A 1046 40.56 -1.67 -17.52
C LEU A 1046 41.00 -1.97 -18.98
N LEU A 1047 41.46 -0.94 -19.71
CA LEU A 1047 41.78 -0.99 -21.14
C LEU A 1047 43.17 -0.39 -21.43
N LYS A 1048 44.00 -1.10 -22.21
CA LYS A 1048 45.35 -0.65 -22.62
C LYS A 1048 45.30 0.14 -23.93
N LEU A 1049 45.30 1.47 -23.88
CA LEU A 1049 44.98 2.28 -25.06
C LEU A 1049 46.03 2.21 -26.19
N PRO A 1050 45.63 1.98 -27.46
CA PRO A 1050 46.53 2.08 -28.61
C PRO A 1050 46.99 3.52 -28.88
N ALA A 1051 48.04 3.67 -29.69
CA ALA A 1051 48.74 4.95 -29.91
C ALA A 1051 47.91 6.08 -30.56
N ARG A 1052 46.77 5.75 -31.18
CA ARG A 1052 45.79 6.68 -31.77
C ARG A 1052 44.37 6.40 -31.27
N ALA A 1053 44.24 5.92 -30.04
CA ALA A 1053 42.95 5.57 -29.46
C ALA A 1053 41.97 6.75 -29.51
N ARG A 1054 40.73 6.46 -29.87
CA ARG A 1054 39.60 7.37 -29.81
C ARG A 1054 38.41 6.67 -29.18
N LEU A 1055 37.76 7.33 -28.23
CA LEU A 1055 36.44 6.92 -27.74
C LEU A 1055 35.39 7.40 -28.74
N THR A 1056 34.42 6.55 -29.07
CA THR A 1056 33.18 6.92 -29.77
C THR A 1056 32.01 6.23 -29.10
N PHE A 1057 30.84 6.87 -29.03
CA PHE A 1057 29.62 6.26 -28.53
C PHE A 1057 28.39 6.97 -29.09
N SER A 1058 27.25 6.28 -29.10
CA SER A 1058 25.95 6.89 -29.34
C SER A 1058 25.32 7.22 -28.00
N ALA A 1059 24.89 8.47 -27.82
CA ALA A 1059 24.08 8.84 -26.67
C ALA A 1059 22.80 9.54 -27.08
N ARG A 1060 21.67 9.08 -26.52
CA ARG A 1060 20.39 9.79 -26.50
C ARG A 1060 20.17 10.18 -25.06
N TYR A 1061 20.14 11.48 -24.78
CA TYR A 1061 19.81 11.97 -23.46
C TYR A 1061 18.67 12.99 -23.47
N ASN A 1062 17.86 12.88 -22.43
CA ASN A 1062 16.92 13.89 -21.96
C ASN A 1062 17.16 13.98 -20.45
N LEU A 1063 17.76 15.08 -20.01
CA LEU A 1063 18.19 15.35 -18.63
C LEU A 1063 17.81 16.78 -18.28
N GLU A 1064 17.59 17.11 -17.00
CA GLU A 1064 17.27 18.50 -16.63
C GLU A 1064 18.38 19.46 -17.06
N TYR A 1065 18.02 20.47 -17.84
CA TYR A 1065 18.99 21.37 -18.46
C TYR A 1065 19.75 22.17 -17.41
N ALA A 1066 21.06 21.97 -17.38
CA ALA A 1066 22.03 22.59 -16.46
C ALA A 1066 21.90 22.19 -14.97
N TRP A 1067 20.97 21.32 -14.57
CA TRP A 1067 20.86 20.84 -13.18
C TRP A 1067 21.27 19.37 -13.05
N ASP A 1068 20.81 18.55 -13.99
CA ASP A 1068 21.25 17.16 -14.13
C ASP A 1068 22.30 17.04 -15.24
N GLY A 1069 23.27 16.14 -15.05
CA GLY A 1069 24.27 15.93 -16.08
C GLY A 1069 25.05 14.63 -15.98
N VAL A 1070 25.37 14.07 -17.14
CA VAL A 1070 26.39 13.02 -17.26
C VAL A 1070 27.74 13.66 -17.59
N VAL A 1071 28.77 13.29 -16.85
CA VAL A 1071 30.18 13.59 -17.16
C VAL A 1071 30.83 12.32 -17.70
N THR A 1072 31.63 12.42 -18.78
CA THR A 1072 32.56 11.35 -19.17
C THR A 1072 33.90 11.60 -18.49
N GLU A 1073 34.40 10.61 -17.76
CA GLU A 1073 35.65 10.74 -16.99
C GLU A 1073 36.59 9.59 -17.31
N VAL A 1074 37.90 9.83 -17.17
CA VAL A 1074 38.97 8.84 -17.40
C VAL A 1074 39.88 8.71 -16.18
N SER A 1075 40.20 7.49 -15.81
CA SER A 1075 41.13 7.14 -14.74
C SER A 1075 42.32 6.39 -15.29
N THR A 1076 43.53 6.71 -14.81
CA THR A 1076 44.79 6.00 -15.13
C THR A 1076 45.32 5.19 -13.94
N ASP A 1077 44.54 5.04 -12.86
CA ASP A 1077 44.94 4.39 -11.61
C ASP A 1077 43.96 3.29 -11.16
N GLY A 1078 43.17 2.77 -12.10
CA GLY A 1078 42.18 1.71 -11.85
C GLY A 1078 40.85 2.20 -11.26
N GLY A 1079 40.65 3.51 -11.17
CA GLY A 1079 39.42 4.15 -10.69
C GLY A 1079 39.52 4.78 -9.29
N ALA A 1080 40.72 4.92 -8.74
CA ALA A 1080 40.95 5.59 -7.45
C ALA A 1080 40.87 7.11 -7.59
N SER A 1081 41.28 7.67 -8.73
CA SER A 1081 41.06 9.06 -9.13
C SER A 1081 40.57 9.14 -10.57
N TRP A 1082 39.89 10.24 -10.90
CA TRP A 1082 39.20 10.45 -12.17
C TRP A 1082 39.43 11.86 -12.68
N ASN A 1083 39.78 11.97 -13.97
CA ASN A 1083 39.95 13.23 -14.69
C ASN A 1083 38.80 13.42 -15.67
N ASP A 1084 38.46 14.66 -15.99
CA ASP A 1084 37.42 14.98 -16.98
C ASP A 1084 37.87 14.59 -18.40
N LEU A 1085 36.98 13.94 -19.15
CA LEU A 1085 37.20 13.55 -20.55
C LEU A 1085 36.07 14.13 -21.43
N PRO A 1086 36.11 15.43 -21.73
CA PRO A 1086 35.09 16.07 -22.56
C PRO A 1086 35.09 15.52 -23.99
N PRO A 1087 33.94 15.54 -24.69
CA PRO A 1087 33.87 15.17 -26.09
C PRO A 1087 34.58 16.20 -26.98
N VAL A 1088 34.97 15.78 -28.19
CA VAL A 1088 35.51 16.64 -29.24
C VAL A 1088 34.49 17.73 -29.58
N GLY A 1089 34.86 18.99 -29.34
CA GLY A 1089 33.97 20.15 -29.45
C GLY A 1089 33.49 20.72 -28.10
N GLY A 1090 33.79 20.04 -26.99
CA GLY A 1090 33.36 20.43 -25.64
C GLY A 1090 31.97 19.88 -25.28
N TYR A 1091 31.64 19.92 -23.99
CA TYR A 1091 30.34 19.48 -23.50
C TYR A 1091 29.18 20.34 -24.05
N PRO A 1092 27.96 19.76 -24.20
CA PRO A 1092 26.74 20.47 -24.56
C PRO A 1092 26.44 21.75 -23.77
N THR A 1093 26.71 21.72 -22.46
CA THR A 1093 26.38 22.77 -21.49
C THR A 1093 27.19 22.55 -20.20
N THR A 1094 26.94 23.36 -19.18
CA THR A 1094 27.56 23.29 -17.86
C THR A 1094 26.49 23.23 -16.77
N LEU A 1095 26.80 22.59 -15.65
CA LEU A 1095 25.96 22.64 -14.46
C LEU A 1095 25.88 24.07 -13.90
N GLN A 1096 24.70 24.43 -13.41
CA GLN A 1096 24.39 25.60 -12.60
C GLN A 1096 23.91 25.07 -11.26
N THR A 1097 24.57 25.39 -10.15
CA THR A 1097 24.24 24.77 -8.84
C THR A 1097 23.62 25.71 -7.84
N GLY A 1098 23.40 26.98 -8.21
CA GLY A 1098 22.52 27.96 -7.56
C GLY A 1098 22.92 28.49 -6.17
N GLN A 1099 23.48 27.65 -5.30
CA GLN A 1099 23.82 27.95 -3.91
C GLN A 1099 25.09 27.19 -3.45
N LEU A 1100 25.52 27.44 -2.21
CA LEU A 1100 26.60 26.73 -1.52
C LEU A 1100 26.05 26.06 -0.26
N PRO A 1101 26.19 24.73 -0.07
CA PRO A 1101 26.85 23.78 -0.97
C PRO A 1101 26.06 23.50 -2.27
N PRO A 1102 26.72 22.97 -3.33
CA PRO A 1102 26.07 22.63 -4.60
C PRO A 1102 25.00 21.55 -4.45
N ILE A 1103 23.82 21.77 -5.02
CA ILE A 1103 22.74 20.78 -5.06
C ILE A 1103 22.92 19.91 -6.31
N ASN A 1104 23.73 18.85 -6.23
CA ASN A 1104 23.72 17.71 -7.16
C ASN A 1104 24.43 16.49 -6.53
N ALA A 1105 23.95 15.28 -6.79
CA ALA A 1105 24.26 14.08 -6.01
C ALA A 1105 25.73 13.64 -6.01
N CYS A 1106 26.46 13.91 -7.08
CA CYS A 1106 27.89 13.59 -7.17
C CYS A 1106 28.82 14.68 -6.62
N GLY A 1107 28.28 15.81 -6.17
CA GLY A 1107 29.05 16.94 -5.63
C GLY A 1107 29.88 17.68 -6.68
N PHE A 1108 29.42 17.75 -7.92
CA PHE A 1108 30.09 18.56 -8.96
C PHE A 1108 29.96 20.05 -8.64
N ALA A 1109 31.01 20.81 -8.95
CA ALA A 1109 31.05 22.25 -8.78
C ALA A 1109 30.23 23.00 -9.84
N ASP A 1110 29.78 24.21 -9.50
CA ASP A 1110 29.17 25.16 -10.43
C ASP A 1110 30.04 25.38 -11.68
N GLY A 1111 29.44 25.43 -12.87
CA GLY A 1111 30.13 25.55 -14.14
C GLY A 1111 30.78 24.26 -14.68
N LYS A 1112 30.62 23.10 -14.02
CA LYS A 1112 31.14 21.82 -14.52
C LYS A 1112 30.49 21.42 -15.85
N GLY A 1113 31.29 21.15 -16.89
CA GLY A 1113 30.78 20.68 -18.18
C GLY A 1113 30.11 19.31 -18.11
N VAL A 1114 28.93 19.18 -18.74
CA VAL A 1114 28.08 17.97 -18.72
C VAL A 1114 27.32 17.75 -20.03
N TYR A 1115 26.95 16.51 -20.32
CA TYR A 1115 25.80 16.22 -21.17
C TYR A 1115 24.53 16.45 -20.35
N SER A 1116 23.68 17.37 -20.80
CA SER A 1116 22.48 17.82 -20.09
C SER A 1116 21.51 18.47 -21.09
N GLY A 1117 20.23 18.59 -20.75
CA GLY A 1117 19.17 19.01 -21.66
C GLY A 1117 18.76 17.92 -22.66
N VAL A 1118 18.28 18.33 -23.84
CA VAL A 1118 17.74 17.41 -24.86
C VAL A 1118 18.65 17.29 -26.08
N SER A 1119 18.99 16.04 -26.41
CA SER A 1119 19.77 15.66 -27.60
C SER A 1119 18.95 15.69 -28.91
N THR A 1120 18.76 16.86 -29.54
CA THR A 1120 17.94 17.00 -30.79
C THR A 1120 18.76 17.01 -32.09
N THR A 1121 18.15 16.70 -33.25
CA THR A 1121 18.84 16.57 -34.56
C THR A 1121 19.62 17.80 -35.06
N ILE A 1122 19.29 19.01 -34.61
CA ILE A 1122 19.89 20.26 -35.16
C ILE A 1122 20.86 20.92 -34.16
N ALA A 1123 20.48 21.00 -32.88
CA ALA A 1123 21.31 21.51 -31.78
C ALA A 1123 20.88 20.88 -30.44
N ASN A 1124 21.65 21.06 -29.37
CA ASN A 1124 21.14 20.73 -28.03
C ASN A 1124 20.19 21.85 -27.58
N ALA A 1125 19.04 21.49 -27.02
CA ALA A 1125 17.99 22.47 -26.67
C ALA A 1125 18.15 23.02 -25.24
N ALA A 1126 17.69 24.25 -25.02
CA ALA A 1126 17.74 24.98 -23.75
C ALA A 1126 16.55 25.95 -23.61
N PRO A 1127 16.19 26.36 -22.39
CA PRO A 1127 15.56 25.56 -21.33
C PRO A 1127 14.01 25.61 -21.43
N GLY A 1128 13.33 24.65 -20.80
CA GLY A 1128 11.87 24.68 -20.60
C GLY A 1128 11.01 24.21 -21.79
N ASN A 1129 11.49 23.25 -22.60
CA ASN A 1129 10.73 22.74 -23.75
C ASN A 1129 10.61 21.20 -23.78
N ASP A 1130 9.62 20.68 -23.07
CA ASP A 1130 9.24 19.25 -23.04
C ASP A 1130 8.81 18.67 -24.42
N THR A 1131 8.67 19.50 -25.46
CA THR A 1131 8.29 19.05 -26.80
C THR A 1131 9.45 18.52 -27.65
N ALA A 1132 10.69 18.64 -27.17
CA ALA A 1132 11.88 18.24 -27.91
C ALA A 1132 12.09 16.70 -27.90
N VAL A 1133 12.08 16.07 -29.08
CA VAL A 1133 12.33 14.62 -29.21
C VAL A 1133 13.83 14.34 -29.15
N ALA A 1134 14.28 13.67 -28.08
CA ALA A 1134 15.65 13.19 -27.94
C ALA A 1134 15.96 12.08 -28.96
N VAL A 1135 17.08 12.21 -29.66
CA VAL A 1135 17.61 11.26 -30.65
C VAL A 1135 19.02 10.83 -30.28
N PHE A 1136 19.45 9.64 -30.69
CA PHE A 1136 20.83 9.23 -30.52
C PHE A 1136 21.77 10.10 -31.37
N LYS A 1137 22.78 10.66 -30.73
CA LYS A 1137 23.87 11.41 -31.36
C LYS A 1137 25.19 10.66 -31.22
N PRO A 1138 26.04 10.68 -32.26
CA PRO A 1138 27.41 10.22 -32.13
C PRO A 1138 28.24 11.26 -31.35
N PHE A 1139 28.90 10.80 -30.30
CA PHE A 1139 29.93 11.54 -29.57
C PHE A 1139 31.27 10.84 -29.72
N ALA A 1140 32.35 11.60 -29.53
CA ALA A 1140 33.69 11.07 -29.53
C ALA A 1140 34.58 11.88 -28.59
N ALA A 1141 35.58 11.25 -27.97
CA ALA A 1141 36.62 11.93 -27.18
C ALA A 1141 38.00 11.47 -27.67
N ASP A 1142 38.97 12.39 -27.62
CA ASP A 1142 40.37 12.09 -27.96
C ASP A 1142 41.05 11.43 -26.76
N LEU A 1143 41.72 10.29 -27.00
CA LEU A 1143 42.48 9.57 -25.98
C LEU A 1143 43.99 9.58 -26.25
N ALA A 1144 44.48 10.36 -27.24
CA ALA A 1144 45.90 10.41 -27.60
C ALA A 1144 46.81 10.82 -26.42
N ALA A 1145 46.33 11.65 -25.49
CA ALA A 1145 47.05 12.02 -24.26
C ALA A 1145 47.29 10.82 -23.31
N TYR A 1146 46.53 9.74 -23.47
CA TYR A 1146 46.59 8.51 -22.68
C TYR A 1146 47.12 7.32 -23.50
N ALA A 1147 47.72 7.58 -24.67
CA ALA A 1147 48.30 6.56 -25.54
C ALA A 1147 49.30 5.64 -24.78
N GLY A 1148 49.05 4.33 -24.79
CA GLY A 1148 49.86 3.34 -24.08
C GLY A 1148 49.60 3.24 -22.57
N ALA A 1149 48.71 4.04 -21.99
CA ALA A 1149 48.29 3.91 -20.61
C ALA A 1149 47.22 2.82 -20.43
N ASP A 1150 47.11 2.30 -19.21
CA ASP A 1150 45.96 1.51 -18.76
C ASP A 1150 44.91 2.46 -18.21
N VAL A 1151 43.68 2.41 -18.73
CA VAL A 1151 42.61 3.34 -18.36
C VAL A 1151 41.31 2.65 -18.01
N LYS A 1152 40.50 3.30 -17.17
CA LYS A 1152 39.04 3.12 -17.15
C LYS A 1152 38.38 4.39 -17.66
N ILE A 1153 37.26 4.24 -18.38
CA ILE A 1153 36.38 5.35 -18.76
C ILE A 1153 35.03 5.13 -18.09
N ARG A 1154 34.40 6.18 -17.57
CA ARG A 1154 33.05 6.10 -17.02
C ARG A 1154 32.14 7.22 -17.53
N TRP A 1155 30.85 6.94 -17.50
CA TRP A 1155 29.78 7.92 -17.60
C TRP A 1155 29.16 8.02 -16.22
N ARG A 1156 29.30 9.20 -15.59
CA ARG A 1156 28.82 9.48 -14.24
C ARG A 1156 27.66 10.45 -14.33
N LEU A 1157 26.45 9.95 -14.13
CA LEU A 1157 25.27 10.77 -13.89
C LEU A 1157 25.38 11.38 -12.50
N SER A 1158 25.17 12.68 -12.41
CA SER A 1158 24.75 13.40 -11.22
C SER A 1158 23.41 14.02 -11.53
N SER A 1159 22.39 13.72 -10.74
CA SER A 1159 21.14 14.48 -10.74
C SER A 1159 20.96 15.30 -9.46
N ASP A 1160 20.07 16.28 -9.50
CA ASP A 1160 19.61 17.07 -8.36
C ASP A 1160 18.19 16.60 -7.92
N PRO A 1161 17.51 17.25 -6.95
CA PRO A 1161 16.15 16.88 -6.54
C PRO A 1161 15.05 17.49 -7.42
N GLY A 1162 15.38 17.95 -8.62
CA GLY A 1162 14.49 18.56 -9.59
C GLY A 1162 13.68 17.55 -10.40
N TYR A 1163 13.86 17.56 -11.72
CA TYR A 1163 13.05 16.82 -12.68
C TYR A 1163 13.84 15.69 -13.34
N SER A 1164 13.64 14.44 -12.90
CA SER A 1164 14.08 13.29 -13.71
C SER A 1164 13.33 13.19 -15.05
N TYR A 1165 14.10 13.19 -16.15
CA TYR A 1165 13.64 12.98 -17.53
C TYR A 1165 13.97 11.55 -18.02
N SER A 1166 13.82 11.26 -19.32
CA SER A 1166 14.09 9.92 -19.88
C SER A 1166 15.57 9.50 -19.90
N GLY A 1167 16.40 10.09 -19.06
CA GLY A 1167 17.78 9.69 -18.79
C GLY A 1167 18.75 9.79 -19.92
N PHE A 1168 19.92 9.20 -19.67
CA PHE A 1168 21.00 9.03 -20.61
C PHE A 1168 21.01 7.58 -21.08
N PHE A 1169 20.58 7.36 -22.32
CA PHE A 1169 20.81 6.11 -23.02
C PHE A 1169 22.22 6.14 -23.63
N LEU A 1170 23.05 5.17 -23.27
CA LEU A 1170 24.39 4.93 -23.77
C LEU A 1170 24.40 3.63 -24.60
N ASP A 1171 24.83 3.72 -25.84
CA ASP A 1171 24.86 2.61 -26.79
C ASP A 1171 26.07 2.73 -27.73
N SER A 1172 26.46 1.63 -28.37
CA SER A 1172 27.46 1.56 -29.44
C SER A 1172 28.79 2.17 -29.01
N VAL A 1173 29.17 1.93 -27.77
CA VAL A 1173 30.43 2.38 -27.18
C VAL A 1173 31.58 1.63 -27.85
N ARG A 1174 32.51 2.37 -28.45
CA ARG A 1174 33.69 1.80 -29.11
C ARG A 1174 34.94 2.57 -28.76
N ILE A 1175 36.03 1.83 -28.58
CA ILE A 1175 37.36 2.37 -28.36
C ILE A 1175 38.28 1.68 -29.39
N GLY A 1176 39.07 2.47 -30.12
CA GLY A 1176 39.93 1.97 -31.19
C GLY A 1176 40.68 3.07 -31.94
N ASP A 1177 41.52 2.67 -32.89
CA ASP A 1177 42.24 3.56 -33.80
C ASP A 1177 41.36 3.83 -35.04
N PRO A 1178 40.93 5.08 -35.31
CA PRO A 1178 40.06 5.40 -36.45
C PRO A 1178 40.74 5.19 -37.81
N ASP A 1179 42.07 5.10 -37.88
CA ASP A 1179 42.80 4.80 -39.11
C ASP A 1179 42.90 3.28 -39.39
N GLN A 1180 42.52 2.41 -38.45
CA GLN A 1180 42.42 0.95 -38.67
C GLN A 1180 41.13 0.56 -39.40
N VAL A 1181 40.96 1.13 -40.59
CA VAL A 1181 39.88 0.80 -41.51
C VAL A 1181 40.16 -0.58 -42.13
N PHE A 1182 39.44 -1.60 -41.64
CA PHE A 1182 39.49 -3.02 -42.00
C PHE A 1182 40.76 -3.79 -41.59
N ARG A 1183 40.74 -4.35 -40.37
CA ARG A 1183 40.96 -5.81 -40.27
C ARG A 1183 39.62 -6.50 -40.40
N SER A 1184 39.51 -7.40 -41.38
CA SER A 1184 38.28 -8.14 -41.67
C SER A 1184 37.93 -9.11 -40.54
N ASP A 1185 36.64 -9.29 -40.26
CA ASP A 1185 36.07 -10.31 -39.35
C ASP A 1185 36.37 -11.79 -39.75
N PHE A 1186 37.23 -11.99 -40.75
CA PHE A 1186 37.69 -13.29 -41.24
C PHE A 1186 38.83 -13.91 -40.42
N GLU A 1187 39.48 -13.17 -39.51
CA GLU A 1187 40.49 -13.70 -38.58
C GLU A 1187 40.01 -13.76 -37.13
N ARG A 1188 38.76 -14.23 -36.90
CA ARG A 1188 38.45 -14.86 -35.60
C ARG A 1188 39.06 -16.26 -35.57
N SER A 1189 40.32 -16.32 -35.14
CA SER A 1189 40.81 -17.45 -34.35
C SER A 1189 39.86 -17.60 -33.16
N ALA A 1190 38.97 -18.59 -33.20
CA ALA A 1190 38.15 -18.93 -32.06
C ALA A 1190 39.07 -19.49 -30.97
N HIS A 1191 39.59 -18.60 -30.12
CA HIS A 1191 40.12 -18.97 -28.81
C HIS A 1191 38.94 -19.39 -27.94
N VAL A 1192 38.50 -20.62 -28.18
CA VAL A 1192 37.64 -21.36 -27.25
C VAL A 1192 38.38 -21.37 -25.91
N CYS A 1193 37.82 -20.69 -24.89
CA CYS A 1193 38.24 -20.90 -23.52
C CYS A 1193 38.17 -22.40 -23.22
N ARG A 1194 39.26 -22.95 -22.69
CA ARG A 1194 39.44 -24.35 -22.35
C ARG A 1194 39.78 -24.49 -20.88
#